data_AF-A0A6P4YT20-F1
#
_entry.id   AF-A0A6P4YT20-F1
#
_cell.length_a   1.000
_cell.length_b   1.000
_cell.length_c   1.000
_cell.angle_alpha   90.00
_cell.angle_beta   90.00
_cell.angle_gamma   90.00
#
_symmetry.space_group_name_H-M   'P 1'
#
loop_
_entity.id
_entity.type
_entity.pdbx_description
1 polymer ?
#
loop_
_entity_poly.entity_id
_entity_poly.type
_entity_poly.pdbx_seq_one_letter_code
_entity_poly.pdbx_strand_id
1 'polypeptide(L)'
;MMDPRVSLHVWLLVLVIMGTGVTGQEIDECDTNNGGCDQICTNTIGSFQCSCLDGFSLNTDGFTCDDILLEGPPPPPPMLHLRGSPPPPPPPPPTLDLGGNLPELQQLLTDAVEGSYTVSPDCSVNLALSGCRLDMTTDPDLCLTVRLLLSEVLPNLSLDDYSSGVASDLFDVAVSGSYADRCEDELSISGGTTQPITIVPSVVTLDAFSIHVTYTLPPSLNATVIIISGVWSIGDVEFLVTLEKSDGGFALSGSVADPSGVTTDRLISGLSSFVPGNAISELFHPLKLDSISVTDLNVVVMIADGGYSLELNFKTNILNSQVFFFLSSVESEDGSTSQSFSLGISVNSVRFGDLIRDVVDENVVVPIISDLVLSEAALLATTTTPELDYPVSLLNEVASELSSGLGIAFKLKLSDDVPFGTFLLGLDGNRYVFKVLSEETVPVSALLSKAITSFTSISLPQQLPAADILAGSLKSFEYDTDTKVMTVFADIDDSLVIIENIFVLEDLTATFQLEKVSPSSASGNAYDFNFELDSLWNIGQISVRCGISVSRDPKTFSASGSIEGELPVGTLIQDFGVSFMPSGALRDILHSIGLDEFSIVDPSVAVIFGKEFAVHVTGSAVIGDWSSTVEMIVGRVQSKLVMAAGVTLSNIGIVEVVSKLTGGALDISVIPGASILSHTSVAFVASPSTMPRDQHLTMSSPLLADVNIAQGVSIAASFTLPAGCGQDMFCKVAKKLLGADIELKLLATLATVSDLHMKAVVGTPVTLADGIELQDVGLEIEVGTTNNAIGITGSLEFETPPVILRGGIGASQSGGYLKMSMEGMWNKAFGIDFLAIGDIIFELSITPEISVISSLEFGGRAIIGYQNDPNATPIEGSAYIGVNKIDSRQNYCSGSISALTVPAILRAFGQSFKLPSFLEEIGFPDGVSFSFSAQGKTLENGVTIPQGFFFSGTLQILSFRVSADLKLDPTSLYAKVTVDEFDIGNGLIHISGSSSKTGPILKVDIGWSPKRAKLLIDGSVTVLGIHASTTISMDSSGTYFAIEGKFLNKFQASLEIEASYGSLKEAEFRATGTFKNDLFSSLRDKVEGFMDNLVKEANKALDSARNALNKVTKACDAAKKPFNKAKAKVDRAQRDFDKAVATLKKARRGVEKGKKKFDDAVAYLNKKKRSCRFKKCKWCD
;
A
#
# COMPACT_ATOMS: atom_id res chain seq x y z
N MET A 1 1.31 20.78 74.83
CA MET A 1 1.59 22.04 75.56
C MET A 1 3.03 22.40 75.25
N MET A 2 3.35 23.67 74.92
CA MET A 2 4.67 24.16 74.44
C MET A 2 5.07 23.63 73.04
N ASP A 3 5.77 24.37 72.15
CA ASP A 3 6.06 25.82 72.07
C ASP A 3 6.28 26.24 70.58
N PRO A 4 5.56 27.22 70.01
CA PRO A 4 5.60 27.54 68.57
C PRO A 4 6.65 28.60 68.18
N ARG A 5 7.95 28.38 68.45
CA ARG A 5 8.99 29.44 68.33
C ARG A 5 10.18 29.19 67.39
N VAL A 6 10.14 28.18 66.51
CA VAL A 6 11.28 27.85 65.61
C VAL A 6 11.04 28.23 64.13
N SER A 7 9.78 28.42 63.71
CA SER A 7 9.41 28.61 62.29
C SER A 7 9.54 30.06 61.77
N LEU A 8 10.69 30.73 61.98
CA LEU A 8 10.87 32.12 61.51
C LEU A 8 12.29 32.50 61.03
N HIS A 9 13.25 31.57 60.92
CA HIS A 9 14.61 31.88 60.42
C HIS A 9 15.00 31.20 59.10
N VAL A 10 14.17 30.31 58.56
CA VAL A 10 14.38 29.71 57.21
C VAL A 10 13.75 30.58 56.11
N TRP A 11 12.67 31.31 56.42
CA TRP A 11 11.91 32.14 55.48
C TRP A 11 12.62 33.44 55.03
N LEU A 12 13.81 33.75 55.53
CA LEU A 12 14.55 34.97 55.19
C LEU A 12 15.62 34.79 54.10
N LEU A 13 16.00 33.55 53.75
CA LEU A 13 17.06 33.30 52.78
C LEU A 13 16.58 33.28 51.31
N VAL A 14 15.28 33.02 51.10
CA VAL A 14 14.67 32.90 49.76
C VAL A 14 14.36 34.26 49.12
N LEU A 15 14.36 35.35 49.91
CA LEU A 15 13.98 36.71 49.49
C LEU A 15 15.13 37.61 49.02
N VAL A 16 16.34 37.06 48.82
CA VAL A 16 17.56 37.85 48.50
C VAL A 16 18.03 37.68 47.04
N ILE A 17 17.43 36.78 46.24
CA ILE A 17 17.78 36.56 44.82
C ILE A 17 16.59 36.86 43.87
N MET A 18 15.86 37.93 44.15
CA MET A 18 14.95 38.60 43.20
C MET A 18 15.07 40.12 43.43
N GLY A 19 16.07 40.77 42.83
CA GLY A 19 16.38 42.15 43.24
C GLY A 19 17.49 42.93 42.54
N THR A 20 17.86 42.63 41.29
CA THR A 20 18.67 43.55 40.47
C THR A 20 18.10 43.65 39.06
N GLY A 21 17.28 44.68 38.82
CA GLY A 21 16.96 45.09 37.46
C GLY A 21 18.20 45.71 36.82
N VAL A 22 18.82 45.01 35.87
CA VAL A 22 19.87 45.60 35.04
C VAL A 22 19.21 46.60 34.11
N THR A 23 19.48 47.88 34.30
CA THR A 23 19.17 48.91 33.31
C THR A 23 20.10 48.68 32.11
N GLY A 24 19.64 47.88 31.14
CA GLY A 24 20.31 47.74 29.86
C GLY A 24 20.35 49.10 29.17
N GLN A 25 21.52 49.73 29.21
CA GLN A 25 21.79 50.89 28.38
C GLN A 25 21.99 50.38 26.96
N GLU A 26 21.22 50.93 26.03
CA GLU A 26 21.35 50.69 24.60
C GLU A 26 22.79 51.00 24.15
N ILE A 27 23.38 50.07 23.39
CA ILE A 27 24.65 50.29 22.72
C ILE A 27 24.30 50.93 21.37
N ASP A 28 25.02 51.99 20.99
CA ASP A 28 24.94 52.53 19.64
C ASP A 28 26.07 51.90 18.82
N GLU A 29 25.72 51.02 17.88
CA GLU A 29 26.72 50.39 17.03
C GLU A 29 27.27 51.34 15.94
N CYS A 30 26.57 52.42 15.58
CA CYS A 30 27.11 53.41 14.64
C CYS A 30 28.24 54.24 15.26
N ASP A 31 28.19 54.52 16.58
CA ASP A 31 29.28 55.17 17.33
C ASP A 31 30.61 54.37 17.24
N THR A 32 30.57 53.08 16.89
CA THR A 32 31.75 52.25 16.68
C THR A 32 31.99 51.98 15.18
N ASN A 33 32.95 52.69 14.59
CA ASN A 33 33.38 52.49 13.19
C ASN A 33 32.24 52.65 12.15
N ASN A 34 31.26 53.53 12.39
CA ASN A 34 30.10 53.76 11.51
C ASN A 34 29.30 52.47 11.24
N GLY A 35 29.28 51.51 12.17
CA GLY A 35 28.73 50.16 11.97
C GLY A 35 29.45 49.32 10.90
N GLY A 36 30.50 49.83 10.25
CA GLY A 36 31.08 49.27 9.03
C GLY A 36 30.42 49.76 7.73
N CYS A 37 29.45 50.67 7.79
CA CYS A 37 28.82 51.27 6.62
C CYS A 37 29.79 52.20 5.86
N ASP A 38 29.84 52.09 4.53
CA ASP A 38 30.73 52.86 3.65
C ASP A 38 30.38 54.35 3.59
N GLN A 39 29.08 54.69 3.68
CA GLN A 39 28.60 56.08 3.60
C GLN A 39 27.79 56.50 4.83
N ILE A 40 26.57 55.98 5.02
CA ILE A 40 25.66 56.41 6.09
C ILE A 40 25.33 55.23 7.02
N CYS A 41 25.42 55.44 8.34
CA CYS A 41 24.92 54.51 9.36
C CYS A 41 23.74 55.15 10.12
N THR A 42 22.71 54.37 10.41
CA THR A 42 21.57 54.76 11.26
C THR A 42 21.36 53.72 12.35
N ASN A 43 21.48 54.11 13.61
CA ASN A 43 21.26 53.22 14.74
C ASN A 43 19.75 53.01 15.01
N THR A 44 19.38 51.84 15.52
CA THR A 44 18.02 51.44 15.90
C THR A 44 18.07 50.58 17.18
N ILE A 45 16.94 50.35 17.83
CA ILE A 45 16.91 49.72 19.17
C ILE A 45 17.35 48.24 19.11
N GLY A 46 18.66 48.03 19.31
CA GLY A 46 19.33 46.72 19.31
C GLY A 46 20.00 46.31 17.99
N SER A 47 20.17 47.22 17.01
CA SER A 47 20.93 47.00 15.77
C SER A 47 21.07 48.31 14.97
N PHE A 48 22.02 48.40 14.05
CA PHE A 48 22.12 49.52 13.09
C PHE A 48 21.71 49.10 11.65
N GLN A 49 21.64 50.07 10.74
CA GLN A 49 21.41 49.89 9.29
C GLN A 49 22.27 50.87 8.46
N CYS A 50 22.75 50.42 7.28
CA CYS A 50 23.50 51.24 6.33
C CYS A 50 22.65 51.84 5.19
N SER A 51 23.09 52.98 4.63
CA SER A 51 22.54 53.56 3.39
C SER A 51 23.57 54.44 2.65
N CYS A 52 23.23 54.86 1.43
CA CYS A 52 24.09 55.64 0.52
C CYS A 52 23.58 57.07 0.30
N LEU A 53 24.47 57.93 -0.20
CA LEU A 53 24.19 59.31 -0.60
C LEU A 53 23.58 59.37 -2.02
N ASP A 54 22.83 60.44 -2.30
CA ASP A 54 22.19 60.68 -3.61
C ASP A 54 23.22 60.62 -4.76
N GLY A 55 22.93 59.76 -5.74
CA GLY A 55 23.84 59.42 -6.85
C GLY A 55 24.39 58.00 -6.78
N PHE A 56 24.37 57.37 -5.60
CA PHE A 56 24.87 56.02 -5.37
C PHE A 56 23.74 55.04 -4.97
N SER A 57 23.90 53.76 -5.31
CA SER A 57 23.05 52.64 -4.86
C SER A 57 23.80 51.69 -3.93
N LEU A 58 23.14 51.21 -2.88
CA LEU A 58 23.70 50.24 -1.93
C LEU A 58 23.92 48.89 -2.61
N ASN A 59 25.14 48.35 -2.48
CA ASN A 59 25.56 47.06 -3.01
C ASN A 59 24.90 45.90 -2.24
N THR A 60 24.92 44.72 -2.83
CA THR A 60 24.38 43.46 -2.29
C THR A 60 25.08 42.95 -1.02
N ASP A 61 26.23 43.49 -0.64
CA ASP A 61 26.85 43.21 0.66
C ASP A 61 26.11 43.89 1.85
N GLY A 62 25.29 44.90 1.57
CA GLY A 62 24.56 45.68 2.58
C GLY A 62 25.37 46.79 3.25
N PHE A 63 26.62 47.03 2.81
CA PHE A 63 27.55 47.99 3.44
C PHE A 63 28.15 49.01 2.46
N THR A 64 28.40 48.66 1.19
CA THR A 64 29.11 49.51 0.18
C THR A 64 28.19 50.16 -0.85
N CYS A 65 28.67 51.21 -1.56
CA CYS A 65 27.83 52.09 -2.40
C CYS A 65 28.42 52.36 -3.80
N ASP A 66 27.68 52.06 -4.88
CA ASP A 66 28.11 52.18 -6.29
C ASP A 66 27.45 53.36 -7.04
N ASP A 67 28.20 54.02 -7.94
CA ASP A 67 27.79 55.22 -8.73
C ASP A 67 26.92 54.87 -9.97
N ILE A 68 26.05 55.79 -10.42
CA ILE A 68 24.98 55.54 -11.40
C ILE A 68 25.07 56.47 -12.63
N LEU A 69 25.37 55.92 -13.82
CA LEU A 69 25.42 56.65 -15.10
C LEU A 69 24.62 55.96 -16.23
N LEU A 70 24.21 56.74 -17.24
CA LEU A 70 23.24 56.40 -18.31
C LEU A 70 23.78 56.72 -19.72
N GLU A 71 23.25 56.04 -20.77
CA GLU A 71 22.98 56.55 -22.15
C GLU A 71 22.14 55.48 -22.94
N GLY A 72 21.64 55.77 -24.17
CA GLY A 72 20.47 55.06 -24.77
C GLY A 72 20.42 54.78 -26.32
N PRO A 73 19.23 54.47 -26.90
CA PRO A 73 19.06 53.76 -28.19
C PRO A 73 18.42 54.54 -29.41
N PRO A 74 18.55 54.06 -30.68
CA PRO A 74 17.75 54.48 -31.86
C PRO A 74 17.22 53.35 -32.83
N PRO A 75 16.41 53.63 -33.91
CA PRO A 75 15.42 52.71 -34.56
C PRO A 75 15.47 52.45 -36.13
N PRO A 76 14.51 51.72 -36.79
CA PRO A 76 14.48 51.27 -38.24
C PRO A 76 13.39 51.97 -39.13
N PRO A 77 12.77 51.46 -40.26
CA PRO A 77 13.13 50.75 -41.55
C PRO A 77 12.56 51.42 -42.88
N PRO A 78 12.66 50.84 -44.13
CA PRO A 78 11.51 50.76 -45.12
C PRO A 78 11.51 49.61 -46.22
N MET A 79 10.62 49.62 -47.27
CA MET A 79 10.22 48.50 -48.21
C MET A 79 10.10 48.84 -49.75
N LEU A 80 9.95 47.85 -50.71
CA LEU A 80 8.90 47.77 -51.82
C LEU A 80 8.92 46.62 -52.95
N HIS A 81 7.72 46.06 -53.27
CA HIS A 81 6.99 45.56 -54.52
C HIS A 81 7.47 44.82 -55.86
N LEU A 82 6.81 43.64 -56.15
CA LEU A 82 5.88 43.17 -57.28
C LEU A 82 6.19 42.79 -58.80
N ARG A 83 5.80 41.53 -59.20
CA ARG A 83 5.02 40.92 -60.38
C ARG A 83 5.32 41.05 -61.93
N GLY A 84 5.09 39.95 -62.72
CA GLY A 84 4.76 39.93 -64.20
C GLY A 84 4.81 38.56 -64.97
N SER A 85 3.97 38.28 -66.02
CA SER A 85 3.91 37.01 -66.89
C SER A 85 3.06 37.16 -68.23
N PRO A 86 2.64 36.08 -68.99
CA PRO A 86 3.00 35.50 -70.36
C PRO A 86 2.32 36.18 -71.63
N PRO A 87 1.86 35.62 -72.84
CA PRO A 87 1.66 34.25 -73.49
C PRO A 87 1.96 34.03 -75.06
N PRO A 88 1.69 32.84 -75.70
CA PRO A 88 1.77 32.46 -77.18
C PRO A 88 0.38 32.27 -77.90
N PRO A 89 0.09 31.58 -79.09
CA PRO A 89 0.82 30.85 -80.19
C PRO A 89 0.56 31.44 -81.64
N PRO A 90 0.06 30.86 -82.83
CA PRO A 90 -0.40 29.52 -83.38
C PRO A 90 0.09 29.07 -84.85
N PRO A 91 -0.41 27.96 -85.52
CA PRO A 91 0.14 27.34 -86.79
C PRO A 91 -0.71 27.17 -88.16
N PRO A 92 -1.14 25.96 -88.70
CA PRO A 92 -0.85 25.35 -90.07
C PRO A 92 -2.09 25.20 -91.06
N PRO A 93 -2.36 24.23 -92.04
CA PRO A 93 -1.70 22.99 -92.61
C PRO A 93 -1.61 22.68 -94.21
N PRO A 94 -2.34 21.78 -94.98
CA PRO A 94 -1.73 20.67 -95.82
C PRO A 94 -2.30 20.19 -97.26
N THR A 95 -1.64 19.19 -97.93
CA THR A 95 -2.09 17.99 -98.81
C THR A 95 -2.69 18.00 -100.26
N LEU A 96 -2.35 16.99 -101.14
CA LEU A 96 -3.22 15.98 -101.89
C LEU A 96 -2.50 14.94 -102.85
N ASP A 97 -3.19 13.90 -103.42
CA ASP A 97 -2.67 12.64 -104.09
C ASP A 97 -3.62 11.93 -105.17
N LEU A 98 -3.22 10.84 -105.93
CA LEU A 98 -4.06 10.02 -106.90
C LEU A 98 -3.53 8.64 -107.55
N GLY A 99 -3.93 7.44 -107.05
CA GLY A 99 -4.61 6.28 -107.76
C GLY A 99 -3.97 5.08 -108.57
N GLY A 100 -4.30 3.79 -108.22
CA GLY A 100 -4.47 2.61 -109.15
C GLY A 100 -3.93 1.20 -108.72
N ASN A 101 -4.74 0.10 -108.69
CA ASN A 101 -4.44 -1.19 -107.98
C ASN A 101 -4.84 -2.54 -108.70
N LEU A 102 -4.36 -3.68 -108.17
CA LEU A 102 -4.52 -5.12 -108.54
C LEU A 102 -5.87 -5.77 -108.06
N PRO A 103 -6.28 -6.96 -108.56
CA PRO A 103 -7.45 -7.70 -108.02
C PRO A 103 -7.22 -8.39 -106.66
N GLU A 104 -8.26 -8.43 -105.82
CA GLU A 104 -8.27 -9.09 -104.50
C GLU A 104 -7.99 -10.61 -104.58
N LEU A 105 -7.21 -11.15 -103.62
CA LEU A 105 -6.82 -12.58 -103.60
C LEU A 105 -8.03 -13.54 -103.66
N GLN A 106 -9.16 -13.21 -103.03
CA GLN A 106 -10.33 -14.08 -103.03
C GLN A 106 -10.90 -14.30 -104.45
N GLN A 107 -10.73 -13.33 -105.36
CA GLN A 107 -11.05 -13.54 -106.79
C GLN A 107 -10.02 -14.45 -107.46
N LEU A 108 -8.72 -14.26 -107.20
CA LEU A 108 -7.63 -15.08 -107.76
C LEU A 108 -7.69 -16.56 -107.32
N LEU A 109 -8.21 -16.83 -106.13
CA LEU A 109 -8.42 -18.19 -105.62
C LEU A 109 -9.71 -18.84 -106.15
N THR A 110 -10.75 -18.05 -106.42
CA THR A 110 -12.05 -18.57 -106.89
C THR A 110 -12.07 -18.78 -108.41
N ASP A 111 -11.64 -17.78 -109.19
CA ASP A 111 -11.58 -17.86 -110.65
C ASP A 111 -10.21 -18.39 -111.13
N ALA A 112 -10.14 -18.94 -112.34
CA ALA A 112 -8.89 -19.42 -112.93
C ALA A 112 -8.21 -18.28 -113.71
N VAL A 113 -7.40 -17.48 -113.01
CA VAL A 113 -6.82 -16.24 -113.53
C VAL A 113 -5.31 -16.39 -113.77
N GLU A 114 -4.93 -16.72 -115.00
CA GLU A 114 -3.54 -16.58 -115.50
C GLU A 114 -3.41 -15.28 -116.30
N GLY A 115 -2.32 -14.54 -116.12
CA GLY A 115 -2.13 -13.27 -116.81
C GLY A 115 -0.98 -12.43 -116.29
N SER A 116 -0.78 -11.27 -116.92
CA SER A 116 0.22 -10.26 -116.54
C SER A 116 -0.49 -9.00 -116.08
N TYR A 117 -0.17 -8.53 -114.87
CA TYR A 117 -0.86 -7.46 -114.15
C TYR A 117 0.11 -6.34 -113.81
N THR A 118 -0.14 -5.15 -114.37
CA THR A 118 0.70 -3.97 -114.15
C THR A 118 0.35 -3.31 -112.81
N VAL A 119 1.23 -3.46 -111.81
CA VAL A 119 1.06 -2.89 -110.45
C VAL A 119 1.63 -1.46 -110.36
N SER A 120 2.62 -1.13 -111.18
CA SER A 120 3.13 0.23 -111.34
C SER A 120 3.66 0.43 -112.77
N PRO A 121 3.96 1.67 -113.21
CA PRO A 121 4.34 1.95 -114.61
C PRO A 121 5.52 1.11 -115.14
N ASP A 122 6.43 0.70 -114.26
CA ASP A 122 7.63 -0.09 -114.59
C ASP A 122 7.54 -1.55 -114.04
N CYS A 123 6.35 -2.01 -113.65
CA CYS A 123 6.17 -3.24 -112.86
C CYS A 123 5.03 -4.13 -113.34
N SER A 124 5.31 -5.37 -113.73
CA SER A 124 4.27 -6.36 -114.07
C SER A 124 4.44 -7.69 -113.33
N VAL A 125 3.35 -8.14 -112.69
CA VAL A 125 3.24 -9.44 -112.00
C VAL A 125 2.61 -10.47 -112.94
N ASN A 126 3.30 -11.58 -113.16
CA ASN A 126 2.85 -12.71 -113.96
C ASN A 126 2.35 -13.85 -113.05
N LEU A 127 1.10 -14.27 -113.25
CA LEU A 127 0.43 -15.35 -112.54
C LEU A 127 0.32 -16.59 -113.45
N ALA A 128 0.78 -17.75 -112.97
CA ALA A 128 0.78 -19.02 -113.71
C ALA A 128 0.30 -20.19 -112.85
N LEU A 129 -0.59 -21.04 -113.38
CA LEU A 129 -1.29 -22.07 -112.61
C LEU A 129 -0.77 -23.48 -112.90
N SER A 130 -0.08 -24.07 -111.91
CA SER A 130 0.48 -25.42 -111.96
C SER A 130 -0.26 -26.37 -111.01
N GLY A 131 -1.37 -26.95 -111.49
CA GLY A 131 -2.19 -27.87 -110.70
C GLY A 131 -3.06 -27.14 -109.67
N CYS A 132 -2.85 -27.40 -108.39
CA CYS A 132 -3.46 -26.61 -107.30
C CYS A 132 -2.69 -25.33 -106.97
N ARG A 133 -1.44 -25.18 -107.44
CA ARG A 133 -0.54 -24.09 -107.07
C ARG A 133 -0.55 -22.99 -108.12
N LEU A 134 -0.85 -21.75 -107.72
CA LEU A 134 -0.72 -20.53 -108.51
C LEU A 134 0.61 -19.86 -108.14
N ASP A 135 1.63 -20.00 -108.99
CA ASP A 135 2.92 -19.35 -108.80
C ASP A 135 2.86 -17.88 -109.25
N MET A 136 3.49 -16.99 -108.48
CA MET A 136 3.54 -15.55 -108.75
C MET A 136 5.00 -15.14 -109.03
N THR A 137 5.22 -14.41 -110.11
CA THR A 137 6.57 -13.98 -110.57
C THR A 137 6.51 -12.55 -111.11
N THR A 138 7.62 -11.82 -111.19
CA THR A 138 7.62 -10.43 -111.70
C THR A 138 8.67 -10.19 -112.77
N ASP A 139 8.38 -9.22 -113.63
CA ASP A 139 9.33 -8.61 -114.57
C ASP A 139 9.35 -7.09 -114.29
N PRO A 140 10.48 -6.51 -113.84
CA PRO A 140 11.76 -7.16 -113.52
C PRO A 140 11.72 -7.99 -112.21
N ASP A 141 12.70 -8.88 -112.00
CA ASP A 141 12.76 -9.83 -110.87
C ASP A 141 12.65 -9.22 -109.45
N LEU A 142 13.01 -7.94 -109.28
CA LEU A 142 13.01 -7.24 -107.99
C LEU A 142 11.75 -6.39 -107.75
N CYS A 143 10.73 -6.52 -108.59
CA CYS A 143 9.67 -5.50 -108.65
C CYS A 143 8.59 -5.62 -107.55
N LEU A 144 8.55 -6.73 -106.82
CA LEU A 144 7.50 -7.03 -105.85
C LEU A 144 8.10 -7.26 -104.47
N THR A 145 7.69 -6.44 -103.50
CA THR A 145 8.06 -6.61 -102.09
C THR A 145 7.02 -7.45 -101.35
N VAL A 146 7.41 -8.00 -100.18
CA VAL A 146 6.46 -8.72 -99.31
C VAL A 146 5.32 -7.78 -98.89
N ARG A 147 5.61 -6.50 -98.64
CA ARG A 147 4.64 -5.45 -98.31
C ARG A 147 3.63 -5.24 -99.44
N LEU A 148 4.12 -5.01 -100.66
CA LEU A 148 3.30 -4.79 -101.86
C LEU A 148 2.42 -6.00 -102.18
N LEU A 149 2.88 -7.23 -101.92
CA LEU A 149 1.99 -8.39 -101.97
C LEU A 149 0.93 -8.31 -100.87
N LEU A 150 1.34 -8.24 -99.60
CA LEU A 150 0.41 -8.37 -98.47
C LEU A 150 -0.67 -7.28 -98.44
N SER A 151 -0.32 -6.01 -98.66
CA SER A 151 -1.28 -4.90 -98.62
C SER A 151 -2.36 -4.99 -99.69
N GLU A 152 -1.99 -5.52 -100.86
CA GLU A 152 -2.82 -5.57 -102.06
C GLU A 152 -3.67 -6.86 -102.13
N VAL A 153 -3.11 -7.96 -101.61
CA VAL A 153 -3.76 -9.26 -101.47
C VAL A 153 -4.74 -9.28 -100.29
N LEU A 154 -4.36 -8.65 -99.17
CA LEU A 154 -5.07 -8.67 -97.88
C LEU A 154 -5.38 -7.24 -97.41
N PRO A 155 -6.30 -6.49 -98.04
CA PRO A 155 -6.54 -5.07 -97.76
C PRO A 155 -7.11 -4.74 -96.36
N ASN A 156 -7.31 -5.73 -95.49
CA ASN A 156 -7.66 -5.55 -94.08
C ASN A 156 -6.48 -5.77 -93.12
N LEU A 157 -5.29 -6.15 -93.64
CA LEU A 157 -4.08 -6.32 -92.84
C LEU A 157 -3.37 -4.97 -92.72
N SER A 158 -3.69 -4.20 -91.67
CA SER A 158 -2.91 -3.00 -91.36
C SER A 158 -1.49 -3.41 -90.94
N LEU A 159 -0.51 -3.01 -91.74
CA LEU A 159 0.92 -3.08 -91.40
C LEU A 159 1.41 -1.76 -90.79
N ASP A 160 0.64 -0.68 -90.92
CA ASP A 160 0.99 0.66 -90.47
C ASP A 160 0.44 0.99 -89.05
N ASP A 161 -0.16 0.01 -88.36
CA ASP A 161 -0.64 0.16 -86.97
C ASP A 161 0.52 0.36 -85.96
N TYR A 162 1.75 -0.02 -86.30
CA TYR A 162 2.93 0.17 -85.45
C TYR A 162 3.58 1.54 -85.68
N SER A 163 3.61 2.34 -84.62
CA SER A 163 3.96 3.76 -84.66
C SER A 163 5.44 4.07 -84.97
N SER A 164 6.33 3.07 -84.89
CA SER A 164 7.79 3.25 -84.99
C SER A 164 8.32 3.59 -86.38
N GLY A 165 7.59 3.24 -87.45
CA GLY A 165 8.05 3.41 -88.83
C GLY A 165 9.24 2.52 -89.23
N VAL A 166 9.59 1.52 -88.42
CA VAL A 166 10.71 0.59 -88.69
C VAL A 166 10.21 -0.82 -89.02
N ALA A 167 9.03 -1.20 -88.51
CA ALA A 167 8.37 -2.45 -88.89
C ALA A 167 7.95 -2.49 -90.37
N SER A 168 7.77 -1.32 -91.01
CA SER A 168 7.45 -1.19 -92.44
C SER A 168 8.56 -1.70 -93.35
N ASP A 169 9.80 -1.33 -93.05
CA ASP A 169 10.96 -1.52 -93.93
C ASP A 169 11.34 -3.00 -94.06
N LEU A 170 11.01 -3.81 -93.03
CA LEU A 170 11.14 -5.27 -93.07
C LEU A 170 10.38 -5.87 -94.26
N PHE A 171 9.14 -5.42 -94.50
CA PHE A 171 8.31 -6.00 -95.54
C PHE A 171 8.68 -5.49 -96.95
N ASP A 172 9.48 -4.43 -97.08
CA ASP A 172 9.93 -3.90 -98.37
C ASP A 172 11.13 -4.66 -98.99
N VAL A 173 11.33 -5.92 -98.57
CA VAL A 173 12.23 -6.91 -99.18
C VAL A 173 11.62 -7.54 -100.42
N ALA A 174 12.43 -7.67 -101.48
CA ALA A 174 12.04 -8.32 -102.74
C ALA A 174 11.73 -9.82 -102.58
N VAL A 175 10.67 -10.26 -103.25
CA VAL A 175 10.11 -11.62 -103.15
C VAL A 175 10.81 -12.57 -104.12
N SER A 176 11.53 -13.55 -103.57
CA SER A 176 12.26 -14.57 -104.35
C SER A 176 11.43 -15.80 -104.73
N GLY A 177 10.24 -15.95 -104.13
CA GLY A 177 9.27 -16.96 -104.52
C GLY A 177 7.99 -16.87 -103.72
N SER A 178 6.85 -16.72 -104.40
CA SER A 178 5.53 -16.70 -103.78
C SER A 178 4.53 -17.53 -104.59
N TYR A 179 3.60 -18.17 -103.90
CA TYR A 179 2.56 -18.98 -104.50
C TYR A 179 1.31 -19.04 -103.61
N ALA A 180 0.15 -19.21 -104.23
CA ALA A 180 -1.08 -19.58 -103.53
C ALA A 180 -1.43 -21.04 -103.83
N ASP A 181 -1.63 -21.85 -102.80
CA ASP A 181 -2.12 -23.22 -102.93
C ASP A 181 -3.65 -23.28 -102.75
N ARG A 182 -4.32 -23.71 -103.82
CA ARG A 182 -5.79 -23.81 -103.93
C ARG A 182 -6.34 -25.16 -103.47
N CYS A 183 -5.49 -26.06 -102.98
CA CYS A 183 -5.89 -27.32 -102.33
C CYS A 183 -5.94 -27.18 -100.80
N GLU A 184 -5.08 -26.34 -100.21
CA GLU A 184 -4.98 -26.12 -98.75
C GLU A 184 -5.39 -24.69 -98.33
N ASP A 185 -5.89 -23.89 -99.28
CA ASP A 185 -6.35 -22.50 -99.09
C ASP A 185 -5.30 -21.58 -98.42
N GLU A 186 -4.04 -21.79 -98.76
CA GLU A 186 -2.87 -21.09 -98.20
C GLU A 186 -2.21 -20.16 -99.24
N LEU A 187 -1.87 -18.93 -98.84
CA LEU A 187 -0.90 -18.09 -99.54
C LEU A 187 0.45 -18.16 -98.82
N SER A 188 1.50 -18.52 -99.55
CA SER A 188 2.87 -18.58 -99.04
C SER A 188 3.80 -17.66 -99.82
N ILE A 189 4.50 -16.78 -99.11
CA ILE A 189 5.42 -15.76 -99.66
C ILE A 189 6.79 -15.97 -99.03
N SER A 190 7.85 -15.87 -99.85
CA SER A 190 9.24 -15.87 -99.38
C SER A 190 10.08 -14.80 -100.07
N GLY A 191 10.87 -14.08 -99.28
CA GLY A 191 11.84 -13.08 -99.73
C GLY A 191 13.07 -13.07 -98.83
N GLY A 192 14.14 -12.42 -99.25
CA GLY A 192 15.35 -12.33 -98.44
C GLY A 192 16.37 -11.35 -98.99
N THR A 193 17.22 -10.83 -98.11
CA THR A 193 18.24 -9.84 -98.45
C THR A 193 19.50 -10.02 -97.62
N THR A 194 20.65 -9.70 -98.21
CA THR A 194 21.94 -9.64 -97.50
C THR A 194 22.28 -8.23 -97.03
N GLN A 195 21.37 -7.26 -97.17
CA GLN A 195 21.52 -5.93 -96.57
C GLN A 195 21.03 -5.98 -95.11
N PRO A 196 21.75 -5.37 -94.16
CA PRO A 196 21.31 -5.34 -92.77
C PRO A 196 20.11 -4.40 -92.61
N ILE A 197 19.19 -4.76 -91.72
CA ILE A 197 18.04 -3.93 -91.36
C ILE A 197 17.96 -3.70 -89.87
N THR A 198 17.81 -2.44 -89.46
CA THR A 198 17.49 -2.09 -88.08
C THR A 198 15.99 -2.29 -87.85
N ILE A 199 15.60 -2.97 -86.77
CA ILE A 199 14.19 -3.18 -86.35
C ILE A 199 13.81 -2.22 -85.22
N VAL A 200 14.76 -1.90 -84.33
CA VAL A 200 14.60 -0.89 -83.28
C VAL A 200 15.87 -0.04 -83.26
N PRO A 201 15.78 1.30 -83.45
CA PRO A 201 16.95 2.16 -83.61
C PRO A 201 17.94 2.06 -82.43
N SER A 202 19.17 1.64 -82.73
CA SER A 202 20.26 1.39 -81.76
C SER A 202 20.09 0.16 -80.85
N VAL A 203 19.04 -0.65 -81.02
CA VAL A 203 18.72 -1.79 -80.12
C VAL A 203 18.70 -3.13 -80.86
N VAL A 204 18.09 -3.22 -82.06
CA VAL A 204 18.04 -4.47 -82.85
C VAL A 204 18.36 -4.17 -84.31
N THR A 205 19.34 -4.88 -84.87
CA THR A 205 19.68 -4.87 -86.31
C THR A 205 19.92 -6.32 -86.76
N LEU A 206 19.16 -6.80 -87.74
CA LEU A 206 19.36 -8.12 -88.34
C LEU A 206 20.35 -8.03 -89.51
N ASP A 207 21.40 -8.84 -89.44
CA ASP A 207 22.34 -9.08 -90.52
C ASP A 207 21.86 -10.28 -91.36
N ALA A 208 21.71 -10.08 -92.67
CA ALA A 208 21.31 -11.08 -93.67
C ALA A 208 20.07 -11.94 -93.27
N PHE A 209 18.87 -11.41 -93.53
CA PHE A 209 17.61 -12.00 -93.11
C PHE A 209 16.74 -12.52 -94.28
N SER A 210 15.86 -13.45 -93.94
CA SER A 210 14.87 -14.07 -94.81
C SER A 210 13.48 -13.99 -94.18
N ILE A 211 12.49 -13.60 -94.98
CA ILE A 211 11.09 -13.49 -94.58
C ILE A 211 10.33 -14.64 -95.22
N HIS A 212 9.55 -15.35 -94.40
CA HIS A 212 8.53 -16.28 -94.83
C HIS A 212 7.18 -15.88 -94.23
N VAL A 213 6.14 -15.76 -95.05
CA VAL A 213 4.78 -15.47 -94.60
C VAL A 213 3.84 -16.53 -95.16
N THR A 214 3.12 -17.19 -94.25
CA THR A 214 2.06 -18.15 -94.58
C THR A 214 0.74 -17.65 -94.01
N TYR A 215 -0.30 -17.65 -94.85
CA TYR A 215 -1.63 -17.13 -94.55
C TYR A 215 -2.71 -18.11 -95.02
N THR A 216 -3.54 -18.60 -94.10
CA THR A 216 -4.58 -19.60 -94.38
C THR A 216 -5.98 -18.99 -94.38
N LEU A 217 -6.81 -19.38 -95.34
CA LEU A 217 -8.22 -18.96 -95.47
C LEU A 217 -9.20 -20.03 -94.95
N PRO A 218 -10.43 -19.66 -94.57
CA PRO A 218 -10.97 -18.30 -94.45
C PRO A 218 -10.48 -17.56 -93.18
N PRO A 219 -10.57 -16.22 -93.12
CA PRO A 219 -9.89 -15.41 -92.09
C PRO A 219 -10.32 -15.62 -90.63
N SER A 220 -11.38 -16.39 -90.38
CA SER A 220 -12.00 -16.59 -89.06
C SER A 220 -11.16 -17.38 -88.02
N LEU A 221 -9.88 -17.63 -88.32
CA LEU A 221 -8.92 -18.30 -87.44
C LEU A 221 -7.73 -17.41 -87.04
N ASN A 222 -7.65 -16.17 -87.53
CA ASN A 222 -6.60 -15.17 -87.22
C ASN A 222 -5.13 -15.61 -87.42
N ALA A 223 -4.87 -16.72 -88.12
CA ALA A 223 -3.53 -17.26 -88.31
C ALA A 223 -2.81 -16.66 -89.54
N THR A 224 -2.13 -15.53 -89.35
CA THR A 224 -1.10 -15.04 -90.29
C THR A 224 0.27 -15.28 -89.68
N VAL A 225 0.95 -16.37 -90.07
CA VAL A 225 2.25 -16.71 -89.49
C VAL A 225 3.34 -16.02 -90.28
N ILE A 226 3.92 -14.96 -89.69
CA ILE A 226 5.07 -14.22 -90.22
C ILE A 226 6.30 -14.73 -89.47
N ILE A 227 7.23 -15.34 -90.19
CA ILE A 227 8.49 -15.87 -89.68
C ILE A 227 9.64 -15.12 -90.37
N ILE A 228 10.39 -14.30 -89.64
CA ILE A 228 11.61 -13.66 -90.16
C ILE A 228 12.83 -14.28 -89.50
N SER A 229 13.56 -15.12 -90.23
CA SER A 229 14.78 -15.75 -89.73
C SER A 229 16.02 -15.04 -90.28
N GLY A 230 16.98 -14.73 -89.40
CA GLY A 230 18.23 -14.02 -89.74
C GLY A 230 19.29 -14.18 -88.66
N VAL A 231 20.40 -13.46 -88.81
CA VAL A 231 21.44 -13.36 -87.77
C VAL A 231 21.28 -12.03 -87.02
N TRP A 232 21.42 -12.04 -85.70
CA TRP A 232 21.49 -10.83 -84.88
C TRP A 232 22.78 -10.83 -84.05
N SER A 233 23.49 -9.72 -84.10
CA SER A 233 24.76 -9.51 -83.38
C SER A 233 24.51 -8.73 -82.08
N ILE A 234 24.72 -9.35 -80.91
CA ILE A 234 24.78 -8.66 -79.61
C ILE A 234 26.25 -8.53 -79.20
N GLY A 235 26.85 -7.39 -79.51
CA GLY A 235 28.32 -7.23 -79.46
C GLY A 235 29.00 -8.23 -80.40
N ASP A 236 30.06 -8.89 -79.92
CA ASP A 236 30.80 -9.91 -80.68
C ASP A 236 30.16 -11.31 -80.60
N VAL A 237 28.84 -11.42 -80.40
CA VAL A 237 28.11 -12.71 -80.31
C VAL A 237 26.97 -12.76 -81.31
N GLU A 238 27.05 -13.66 -82.28
CA GLU A 238 26.04 -13.91 -83.31
C GLU A 238 24.98 -14.91 -82.80
N PHE A 239 23.71 -14.53 -82.94
CA PHE A 239 22.55 -15.37 -82.65
C PHE A 239 21.81 -15.69 -83.94
N LEU A 240 21.43 -16.96 -84.13
CA LEU A 240 20.43 -17.34 -85.12
C LEU A 240 19.05 -17.07 -84.51
N VAL A 241 18.31 -16.14 -85.10
CA VAL A 241 17.07 -15.60 -84.54
C VAL A 241 15.90 -15.74 -85.50
N THR A 242 14.70 -15.81 -84.92
CA THR A 242 13.42 -15.88 -85.59
C THR A 242 12.46 -14.87 -84.96
N LEU A 243 11.99 -13.91 -85.76
CA LEU A 243 10.91 -12.98 -85.41
C LEU A 243 9.55 -13.60 -85.75
N GLU A 244 8.63 -13.58 -84.80
CA GLU A 244 7.23 -13.96 -84.96
C GLU A 244 6.33 -12.75 -84.60
N LYS A 245 5.23 -12.54 -85.33
CA LYS A 245 4.25 -11.48 -85.02
C LYS A 245 3.18 -12.01 -84.06
N SER A 246 2.88 -11.26 -83.00
CA SER A 246 1.80 -11.53 -82.05
C SER A 246 0.78 -10.39 -82.01
N ASP A 247 -0.33 -10.57 -81.27
CA ASP A 247 -1.38 -9.56 -81.11
C ASP A 247 -0.91 -8.27 -80.41
N GLY A 248 0.23 -8.30 -79.71
CA GLY A 248 0.77 -7.19 -78.91
C GLY A 248 2.22 -6.81 -79.21
N GLY A 249 2.83 -7.37 -80.25
CA GLY A 249 4.20 -7.03 -80.62
C GLY A 249 4.83 -7.92 -81.68
N PHE A 250 6.14 -7.75 -81.84
CA PHE A 250 6.99 -8.77 -82.46
C PHE A 250 7.81 -9.47 -81.37
N ALA A 251 7.82 -10.80 -81.38
CA ALA A 251 8.62 -11.64 -80.50
C ALA A 251 9.80 -12.20 -81.30
N LEU A 252 11.00 -11.76 -81.00
CA LEU A 252 12.25 -12.32 -81.52
C LEU A 252 12.71 -13.42 -80.56
N SER A 253 12.95 -14.63 -81.04
CA SER A 253 13.53 -15.71 -80.24
C SER A 253 14.72 -16.34 -80.97
N GLY A 254 15.75 -16.77 -80.25
CA GLY A 254 16.95 -17.31 -80.90
C GLY A 254 17.96 -17.97 -79.97
N SER A 255 19.00 -18.52 -80.57
CA SER A 255 20.10 -19.22 -79.90
C SER A 255 21.44 -18.89 -80.57
N VAL A 256 22.55 -19.04 -79.85
CA VAL A 256 23.88 -18.66 -80.35
C VAL A 256 24.29 -19.50 -81.57
N ALA A 257 24.79 -18.84 -82.63
CA ALA A 257 25.21 -19.48 -83.87
C ALA A 257 26.46 -20.39 -83.70
N ASP A 258 27.43 -19.97 -82.88
CA ASP A 258 28.52 -20.80 -82.37
C ASP A 258 28.59 -20.69 -80.83
N PRO A 259 28.14 -21.71 -80.07
CA PRO A 259 28.18 -21.68 -78.61
C PRO A 259 29.60 -21.87 -78.04
N SER A 260 30.64 -22.08 -78.87
CA SER A 260 32.01 -22.32 -78.38
C SER A 260 32.72 -21.01 -78.00
N GLY A 261 33.07 -20.89 -76.71
CA GLY A 261 33.83 -19.75 -76.19
C GLY A 261 33.01 -18.48 -75.93
N VAL A 262 31.68 -18.56 -75.81
CA VAL A 262 30.88 -17.46 -75.24
C VAL A 262 31.19 -17.32 -73.76
N THR A 263 31.51 -16.10 -73.35
CA THR A 263 31.80 -15.71 -71.97
C THR A 263 30.98 -14.49 -71.59
N THR A 264 30.75 -14.29 -70.29
CA THR A 264 29.89 -13.23 -69.78
C THR A 264 30.43 -11.82 -70.05
N ASP A 265 31.75 -11.57 -70.06
CA ASP A 265 32.34 -10.30 -70.51
C ASP A 265 31.93 -9.92 -71.94
N ARG A 266 31.96 -10.89 -72.87
CA ARG A 266 31.54 -10.70 -74.26
C ARG A 266 30.06 -10.31 -74.34
N LEU A 267 29.21 -10.91 -73.51
CA LEU A 267 27.79 -10.57 -73.42
C LEU A 267 27.56 -9.21 -72.77
N ILE A 268 28.18 -8.90 -71.62
CA ILE A 268 28.10 -7.60 -70.92
C ILE A 268 28.54 -6.47 -71.87
N SER A 269 29.62 -6.67 -72.63
CA SER A 269 30.08 -5.71 -73.63
C SER A 269 29.03 -5.44 -74.70
N GLY A 270 28.34 -6.48 -75.20
CA GLY A 270 27.24 -6.32 -76.14
C GLY A 270 25.98 -5.69 -75.54
N LEU A 271 25.65 -6.03 -74.29
CA LEU A 271 24.48 -5.50 -73.57
C LEU A 271 24.65 -4.03 -73.15
N SER A 272 25.88 -3.52 -73.07
CA SER A 272 26.16 -2.12 -72.71
C SER A 272 25.59 -1.07 -73.68
N SER A 273 25.14 -1.46 -74.88
CA SER A 273 24.42 -0.56 -75.79
C SER A 273 22.93 -0.38 -75.45
N PHE A 274 22.35 -1.26 -74.62
CA PHE A 274 20.92 -1.28 -74.30
C PHE A 274 20.58 -0.44 -73.05
N VAL A 275 21.56 -0.23 -72.16
CA VAL A 275 21.38 0.47 -70.87
C VAL A 275 22.40 1.62 -70.75
N PRO A 276 21.98 2.86 -70.46
CA PRO A 276 22.89 3.99 -70.27
C PRO A 276 23.83 3.82 -69.07
N GLY A 277 25.14 3.75 -69.33
CA GLY A 277 26.19 3.81 -68.32
C GLY A 277 26.67 2.43 -67.83
N ASN A 278 27.22 2.39 -66.61
CA ASN A 278 27.92 1.22 -66.09
C ASN A 278 27.00 0.16 -65.45
N ALA A 279 25.69 0.38 -65.39
CA ALA A 279 24.76 -0.39 -64.53
C ALA A 279 24.88 -1.92 -64.66
N ILE A 280 25.09 -2.43 -65.88
CA ILE A 280 25.27 -3.87 -66.12
C ILE A 280 26.57 -4.38 -65.49
N SER A 281 27.68 -3.64 -65.63
CA SER A 281 28.95 -3.95 -64.98
C SER A 281 28.84 -3.83 -63.46
N GLU A 282 28.12 -2.83 -62.95
CA GLU A 282 27.91 -2.60 -61.52
C GLU A 282 27.04 -3.67 -60.85
N LEU A 283 26.29 -4.46 -61.62
CA LEU A 283 25.48 -5.60 -61.14
C LEU A 283 26.13 -6.97 -61.38
N PHE A 284 26.92 -7.14 -62.45
CA PHE A 284 27.67 -8.39 -62.69
C PHE A 284 28.95 -8.50 -61.85
N HIS A 285 29.65 -7.39 -61.62
CA HIS A 285 30.95 -7.37 -60.93
C HIS A 285 30.89 -7.80 -59.45
N PRO A 286 29.92 -7.35 -58.61
CA PRO A 286 29.80 -7.83 -57.22
C PRO A 286 29.53 -9.33 -57.14
N LEU A 287 28.73 -9.84 -58.09
CA LEU A 287 28.38 -11.26 -58.21
C LEU A 287 29.52 -12.11 -58.82
N LYS A 288 30.68 -11.51 -59.10
CA LYS A 288 31.87 -12.13 -59.72
C LYS A 288 31.57 -12.78 -61.08
N LEU A 289 30.56 -12.28 -61.79
CA LEU A 289 30.06 -12.86 -63.04
C LEU A 289 30.84 -12.45 -64.28
N ASP A 290 31.98 -11.77 -64.17
CA ASP A 290 32.57 -11.02 -65.30
C ASP A 290 33.20 -11.88 -66.41
N SER A 291 33.59 -13.14 -66.19
CA SER A 291 34.40 -13.91 -67.17
C SER A 291 34.08 -15.42 -67.21
N ILE A 292 32.82 -15.77 -66.98
CA ILE A 292 32.36 -17.15 -66.85
C ILE A 292 31.99 -17.72 -68.23
N SER A 293 32.30 -19.00 -68.48
CA SER A 293 31.86 -19.71 -69.68
C SER A 293 30.35 -19.97 -69.65
N VAL A 294 29.67 -19.61 -70.74
CA VAL A 294 28.21 -19.70 -70.87
C VAL A 294 27.83 -20.91 -71.74
N THR A 295 26.75 -21.61 -71.37
CA THR A 295 26.13 -22.68 -72.16
C THR A 295 24.61 -22.55 -72.20
N ASP A 296 23.97 -23.23 -73.16
CA ASP A 296 22.51 -23.21 -73.39
C ASP A 296 21.90 -21.79 -73.44
N LEU A 297 22.64 -20.83 -74.01
CA LEU A 297 22.21 -19.43 -74.11
C LEU A 297 21.15 -19.25 -75.20
N ASN A 298 19.98 -18.82 -74.76
CA ASN A 298 18.86 -18.42 -75.58
C ASN A 298 18.56 -16.93 -75.35
N VAL A 299 18.05 -16.27 -76.39
CA VAL A 299 17.58 -14.89 -76.34
C VAL A 299 16.11 -14.82 -76.71
N VAL A 300 15.35 -14.01 -75.98
CA VAL A 300 13.99 -13.60 -76.35
C VAL A 300 13.91 -12.08 -76.24
N VAL A 301 13.32 -11.42 -77.23
CA VAL A 301 13.03 -9.98 -77.21
C VAL A 301 11.57 -9.80 -77.58
N MET A 302 10.82 -9.02 -76.80
CA MET A 302 9.50 -8.55 -77.24
C MET A 302 9.54 -7.05 -77.49
N ILE A 303 8.94 -6.64 -78.61
CA ILE A 303 8.93 -5.25 -79.09
C ILE A 303 7.46 -4.86 -79.28
N ALA A 304 6.99 -3.85 -78.56
CA ALA A 304 5.60 -3.40 -78.51
C ALA A 304 5.51 -1.87 -78.69
N ASP A 305 4.31 -1.33 -78.92
CA ASP A 305 4.12 0.12 -78.88
C ASP A 305 4.42 0.66 -77.47
N GLY A 306 5.34 1.63 -77.39
CA GLY A 306 5.80 2.21 -76.13
C GLY A 306 6.90 1.43 -75.39
N GLY A 307 7.47 0.35 -75.93
CA GLY A 307 8.59 -0.31 -75.25
C GLY A 307 9.21 -1.55 -75.89
N TYR A 308 10.26 -2.04 -75.22
CA TYR A 308 10.86 -3.34 -75.53
C TYR A 308 11.26 -4.07 -74.25
N SER A 309 11.34 -5.40 -74.31
CA SER A 309 11.97 -6.24 -73.31
C SER A 309 12.95 -7.23 -73.94
N LEU A 310 13.99 -7.59 -73.21
CA LEU A 310 15.07 -8.49 -73.59
C LEU A 310 15.31 -9.48 -72.43
N GLU A 311 15.01 -10.75 -72.67
CA GLU A 311 15.39 -11.87 -71.81
C GLU A 311 16.62 -12.59 -72.40
N LEU A 312 17.64 -12.84 -71.57
CA LEU A 312 18.66 -13.86 -71.86
C LEU A 312 18.60 -14.95 -70.80
N ASN A 313 18.48 -16.19 -71.25
CA ASN A 313 18.35 -17.36 -70.41
C ASN A 313 19.51 -18.32 -70.73
N PHE A 314 20.38 -18.56 -69.75
CA PHE A 314 21.60 -19.34 -69.96
C PHE A 314 22.08 -20.07 -68.70
N LYS A 315 22.96 -21.05 -68.87
CA LYS A 315 23.61 -21.78 -67.78
C LYS A 315 25.06 -21.36 -67.65
N THR A 316 25.59 -21.43 -66.43
CA THR A 316 26.99 -21.11 -66.13
C THR A 316 27.70 -22.28 -65.48
N ASN A 317 29.04 -22.25 -65.48
CA ASN A 317 29.85 -23.24 -64.78
C ASN A 317 29.94 -23.00 -63.25
N ILE A 318 29.49 -21.85 -62.75
CA ILE A 318 29.47 -21.53 -61.32
C ILE A 318 28.20 -22.11 -60.70
N LEU A 319 28.37 -22.98 -59.70
CA LEU A 319 27.29 -23.64 -58.94
C LEU A 319 26.27 -24.42 -59.79
N ASN A 320 26.55 -24.67 -61.08
CA ASN A 320 25.57 -25.10 -62.09
C ASN A 320 24.33 -24.19 -62.14
N SER A 321 24.52 -22.87 -62.01
CA SER A 321 23.43 -21.90 -62.00
C SER A 321 22.78 -21.73 -63.38
N GLN A 322 21.49 -21.38 -63.36
CA GLN A 322 20.76 -20.85 -64.50
C GLN A 322 20.51 -19.37 -64.26
N VAL A 323 20.95 -18.53 -65.18
CA VAL A 323 20.85 -17.07 -65.13
C VAL A 323 19.74 -16.62 -66.08
N PHE A 324 18.87 -15.77 -65.54
CA PHE A 324 17.77 -15.10 -66.22
C PHE A 324 18.05 -13.60 -66.17
N PHE A 325 18.69 -13.08 -67.20
CA PHE A 325 18.84 -11.66 -67.40
C PHE A 325 17.54 -11.13 -67.99
N PHE A 326 16.97 -10.07 -67.41
CA PHE A 326 15.89 -9.33 -68.01
C PHE A 326 16.17 -7.83 -68.00
N LEU A 327 15.86 -7.19 -69.12
CA LEU A 327 15.86 -5.75 -69.30
C LEU A 327 14.54 -5.36 -69.95
N SER A 328 13.87 -4.31 -69.47
CA SER A 328 12.82 -3.65 -70.25
C SER A 328 12.95 -2.13 -70.21
N SER A 329 12.44 -1.51 -71.27
CA SER A 329 12.33 -0.07 -71.43
C SER A 329 10.89 0.25 -71.78
N VAL A 330 10.21 1.00 -70.91
CA VAL A 330 8.81 1.43 -71.07
C VAL A 330 8.77 2.95 -71.14
N GLU A 331 8.17 3.48 -72.20
CA GLU A 331 7.94 4.92 -72.39
C GLU A 331 6.58 5.30 -71.79
N SER A 332 6.62 6.17 -70.77
CA SER A 332 5.45 6.71 -70.07
C SER A 332 4.69 7.71 -70.94
N GLU A 333 3.40 7.93 -70.65
CA GLU A 333 2.52 8.90 -71.36
C GLU A 333 3.07 10.34 -71.35
N ASP A 334 4.00 10.67 -70.46
CA ASP A 334 4.68 11.97 -70.39
C ASP A 334 5.96 12.08 -71.24
N GLY A 335 6.34 11.02 -71.96
CA GLY A 335 7.56 10.94 -72.76
C GLY A 335 8.83 10.67 -71.95
N SER A 336 8.71 10.15 -70.72
CA SER A 336 9.84 9.66 -69.94
C SER A 336 10.03 8.14 -70.14
N THR A 337 11.26 7.71 -70.40
CA THR A 337 11.60 6.28 -70.52
C THR A 337 12.05 5.73 -69.17
N SER A 338 11.24 4.84 -68.60
CA SER A 338 11.63 4.03 -67.45
C SER A 338 12.34 2.77 -67.94
N GLN A 339 13.54 2.51 -67.44
CA GLN A 339 14.29 1.29 -67.74
C GLN A 339 14.42 0.44 -66.48
N SER A 340 13.75 -0.72 -66.47
CA SER A 340 13.91 -1.72 -65.42
C SER A 340 14.95 -2.76 -65.87
N PHE A 341 15.97 -2.95 -65.04
CA PHE A 341 16.97 -3.98 -65.22
C PHE A 341 16.85 -4.95 -64.06
N SER A 342 16.77 -6.25 -64.35
CA SER A 342 16.64 -7.30 -63.33
C SER A 342 17.44 -8.54 -63.73
N LEU A 343 18.36 -8.97 -62.85
CA LEU A 343 19.19 -10.15 -63.02
C LEU A 343 18.77 -11.22 -62.00
N GLY A 344 18.08 -12.24 -62.47
CA GLY A 344 17.75 -13.45 -61.71
C GLY A 344 18.82 -14.53 -61.88
N ILE A 345 19.13 -15.27 -60.81
CA ILE A 345 20.04 -16.42 -60.83
C ILE A 345 19.44 -17.54 -59.97
N SER A 346 19.17 -18.70 -60.56
CA SER A 346 18.66 -19.89 -59.87
C SER A 346 19.74 -20.96 -59.71
N VAL A 347 19.76 -21.62 -58.55
CA VAL A 347 20.79 -22.61 -58.15
C VAL A 347 20.12 -23.83 -57.50
N ASN A 348 20.39 -25.01 -58.05
CA ASN A 348 19.72 -26.27 -57.68
C ASN A 348 20.21 -26.93 -56.37
N SER A 349 21.37 -26.53 -55.84
CA SER A 349 21.75 -26.71 -54.43
C SER A 349 23.10 -26.04 -54.15
N VAL A 350 23.24 -25.38 -53.00
CA VAL A 350 24.48 -24.75 -52.53
C VAL A 350 24.50 -24.73 -51.00
N ARG A 351 25.67 -24.65 -50.36
CA ARG A 351 25.75 -24.38 -48.91
C ARG A 351 25.59 -22.88 -48.67
N PHE A 352 24.85 -22.49 -47.64
CA PHE A 352 24.64 -21.07 -47.33
C PHE A 352 25.96 -20.33 -47.09
N GLY A 353 26.91 -20.93 -46.36
CA GLY A 353 28.24 -20.35 -46.12
C GLY A 353 29.13 -20.26 -47.38
N ASP A 354 28.94 -21.15 -48.37
CA ASP A 354 29.61 -21.00 -49.67
C ASP A 354 28.97 -19.86 -50.47
N LEU A 355 27.63 -19.78 -50.49
CA LEU A 355 26.89 -18.72 -51.19
C LEU A 355 27.26 -17.32 -50.67
N ILE A 356 27.26 -17.09 -49.34
CA ILE A 356 27.61 -15.78 -48.77
C ILE A 356 29.08 -15.42 -49.01
N ARG A 357 30.01 -16.37 -48.87
CA ARG A 357 31.45 -16.15 -49.15
C ARG A 357 31.68 -15.79 -50.62
N ASP A 358 31.01 -16.50 -51.51
CA ASP A 358 31.24 -16.37 -52.95
C ASP A 358 30.50 -15.15 -53.54
N VAL A 359 29.39 -14.70 -52.94
CA VAL A 359 28.56 -13.57 -53.44
C VAL A 359 28.76 -12.23 -52.71
N VAL A 360 29.06 -12.22 -51.39
CA VAL A 360 28.99 -11.00 -50.57
C VAL A 360 30.36 -10.53 -50.04
N ASP A 361 31.02 -11.32 -49.19
CA ASP A 361 32.44 -11.12 -48.78
C ASP A 361 33.00 -12.39 -48.15
N GLU A 362 34.33 -12.60 -48.23
CA GLU A 362 34.99 -13.79 -47.70
C GLU A 362 34.98 -13.89 -46.16
N ASN A 363 34.71 -12.79 -45.45
CA ASN A 363 34.90 -12.70 -43.99
C ASN A 363 33.63 -12.95 -43.15
N VAL A 364 32.45 -13.05 -43.76
CA VAL A 364 31.17 -13.07 -43.03
C VAL A 364 30.71 -14.50 -42.73
N VAL A 365 30.95 -14.94 -41.49
CA VAL A 365 30.43 -16.21 -40.95
C VAL A 365 29.21 -15.93 -40.08
N VAL A 366 28.00 -16.08 -40.64
CA VAL A 366 26.75 -16.00 -39.86
C VAL A 366 26.59 -17.29 -39.04
N PRO A 367 26.50 -17.23 -37.70
CA PRO A 367 26.28 -18.41 -36.87
C PRO A 367 25.01 -19.17 -37.25
N ILE A 368 24.91 -20.45 -36.86
CA ILE A 368 23.72 -21.32 -37.01
C ILE A 368 23.41 -21.74 -38.46
N ILE A 369 23.47 -20.81 -39.42
CA ILE A 369 23.04 -21.03 -40.80
C ILE A 369 24.17 -21.34 -41.79
N SER A 370 25.43 -20.98 -41.51
CA SER A 370 26.57 -21.19 -42.44
C SER A 370 26.74 -22.63 -42.95
N ASP A 371 26.46 -23.64 -42.10
CA ASP A 371 26.57 -25.06 -42.46
C ASP A 371 25.33 -25.65 -43.15
N LEU A 372 24.27 -24.86 -43.36
CA LEU A 372 23.03 -25.36 -43.97
C LEU A 372 23.18 -25.54 -45.48
N VAL A 373 22.59 -26.61 -46.01
CA VAL A 373 22.44 -26.85 -47.44
C VAL A 373 21.11 -26.26 -47.88
N LEU A 374 21.16 -25.33 -48.83
CA LEU A 374 20.00 -24.80 -49.54
C LEU A 374 19.58 -25.86 -50.57
N SER A 375 18.31 -26.29 -50.54
CA SER A 375 17.81 -27.25 -51.53
C SER A 375 17.41 -26.59 -52.84
N GLU A 376 17.04 -25.30 -52.78
CA GLU A 376 16.82 -24.42 -53.93
C GLU A 376 17.22 -23.00 -53.46
N ALA A 377 17.90 -22.23 -54.30
CA ALA A 377 18.23 -20.83 -54.03
C ALA A 377 18.07 -19.98 -55.28
N ALA A 378 17.53 -18.77 -55.14
CA ALA A 378 17.32 -17.81 -56.20
C ALA A 378 17.76 -16.41 -55.74
N LEU A 379 18.66 -15.79 -56.49
CA LEU A 379 19.14 -14.43 -56.27
C LEU A 379 18.50 -13.51 -57.31
N LEU A 380 17.99 -12.36 -56.89
CA LEU A 380 17.46 -11.31 -57.77
C LEU A 380 18.13 -9.98 -57.43
N ALA A 381 18.77 -9.37 -58.44
CA ALA A 381 19.34 -8.04 -58.36
C ALA A 381 18.61 -7.11 -59.35
N THR A 382 18.05 -5.99 -58.89
CA THR A 382 17.16 -5.15 -59.72
C THR A 382 17.33 -3.66 -59.48
N THR A 383 17.24 -2.83 -60.52
CA THR A 383 17.35 -1.36 -60.41
C THR A 383 16.05 -0.69 -59.96
N THR A 384 14.92 -1.32 -60.25
CA THR A 384 13.56 -0.87 -59.92
C THR A 384 12.69 -2.07 -59.52
N THR A 385 11.40 -1.84 -59.21
CA THR A 385 10.41 -2.91 -59.08
C THR A 385 10.36 -3.75 -60.37
N PRO A 386 10.53 -5.08 -60.29
CA PRO A 386 10.45 -5.97 -61.45
C PRO A 386 8.99 -6.35 -61.78
N GLU A 387 8.54 -6.12 -63.01
CA GLU A 387 7.20 -6.52 -63.50
C GLU A 387 7.32 -7.74 -64.42
N LEU A 388 7.34 -8.94 -63.83
CA LEU A 388 7.73 -10.18 -64.52
C LEU A 388 7.02 -11.44 -64.05
N ASP A 389 6.94 -12.42 -64.95
CA ASP A 389 6.69 -13.83 -64.64
C ASP A 389 7.96 -14.65 -64.98
N TYR A 390 8.88 -14.77 -64.03
CA TYR A 390 10.06 -15.61 -64.18
C TYR A 390 9.68 -17.10 -64.17
N PRO A 391 10.32 -17.96 -64.97
CA PRO A 391 10.05 -19.40 -64.99
C PRO A 391 10.54 -20.17 -63.74
N VAL A 392 10.94 -19.46 -62.68
CA VAL A 392 11.38 -20.02 -61.39
C VAL A 392 10.57 -19.32 -60.29
N SER A 393 9.71 -20.06 -59.57
CA SER A 393 8.78 -19.46 -58.59
C SER A 393 9.50 -18.61 -57.53
N LEU A 394 10.66 -19.08 -57.07
CA LEU A 394 11.50 -18.37 -56.10
C LEU A 394 11.97 -16.98 -56.60
N LEU A 395 12.10 -16.74 -57.91
CA LEU A 395 12.38 -15.39 -58.41
C LEU A 395 11.12 -14.50 -58.37
N ASN A 396 9.93 -15.05 -58.65
CA ASN A 396 8.66 -14.32 -58.50
C ASN A 396 8.36 -14.01 -57.02
N GLU A 397 8.64 -14.93 -56.11
CA GLU A 397 8.51 -14.74 -54.65
C GLU A 397 9.43 -13.62 -54.12
N VAL A 398 10.62 -13.43 -54.72
CA VAL A 398 11.52 -12.28 -54.42
C VAL A 398 11.04 -11.00 -55.10
N ALA A 399 10.57 -11.09 -56.34
CA ALA A 399 10.13 -9.96 -57.16
C ALA A 399 9.01 -9.14 -56.49
N SER A 400 8.07 -9.81 -55.81
CA SER A 400 6.98 -9.16 -55.07
C SER A 400 7.41 -8.38 -53.82
N GLU A 401 8.65 -8.56 -53.34
CA GLU A 401 9.14 -8.04 -52.06
C GLU A 401 10.34 -7.07 -52.20
N LEU A 402 10.86 -6.86 -53.42
CA LEU A 402 11.96 -5.93 -53.72
C LEU A 402 11.52 -4.74 -54.58
N SER A 403 11.87 -3.53 -54.15
CA SER A 403 11.66 -2.30 -54.92
C SER A 403 12.91 -1.79 -55.65
N SER A 404 14.11 -2.10 -55.14
CA SER A 404 15.41 -1.96 -55.81
C SER A 404 16.49 -2.63 -54.94
N GLY A 405 17.64 -2.97 -55.52
CA GLY A 405 18.78 -3.59 -54.82
C GLY A 405 18.92 -5.09 -55.05
N LEU A 406 19.45 -5.79 -54.05
CA LEU A 406 19.79 -7.22 -54.09
C LEU A 406 19.03 -7.99 -53.00
N GLY A 407 18.36 -9.07 -53.37
CA GLY A 407 17.77 -10.02 -52.44
C GLY A 407 17.94 -11.48 -52.90
N ILE A 408 17.95 -12.41 -51.94
CA ILE A 408 18.19 -13.82 -52.20
C ILE A 408 17.11 -14.66 -51.49
N ALA A 409 16.18 -15.26 -52.24
CA ALA A 409 15.31 -16.28 -51.68
C ALA A 409 15.99 -17.65 -51.67
N PHE A 410 15.70 -18.46 -50.66
CA PHE A 410 16.12 -19.86 -50.62
C PHE A 410 15.22 -20.71 -49.75
N LYS A 411 15.11 -22.00 -50.11
CA LYS A 411 14.43 -23.01 -49.32
C LYS A 411 15.43 -23.68 -48.39
N LEU A 412 15.22 -23.51 -47.09
CA LEU A 412 16.00 -24.17 -46.06
C LEU A 412 15.44 -25.56 -45.73
N LYS A 413 16.36 -26.44 -45.34
CA LYS A 413 16.05 -27.73 -44.72
C LYS A 413 16.78 -27.88 -43.39
N LEU A 414 16.12 -28.46 -42.39
CA LEU A 414 16.73 -28.77 -41.09
C LEU A 414 17.62 -30.03 -41.18
N SER A 415 17.19 -30.99 -41.99
CA SER A 415 17.86 -32.22 -42.39
C SER A 415 17.34 -32.63 -43.77
N ASP A 416 17.96 -33.62 -44.43
CA ASP A 416 17.67 -34.00 -45.82
C ASP A 416 16.15 -34.17 -46.13
N ASP A 417 15.41 -34.72 -45.16
CA ASP A 417 13.97 -35.03 -45.24
C ASP A 417 13.03 -33.96 -44.65
N VAL A 418 13.53 -32.92 -43.96
CA VAL A 418 12.69 -31.96 -43.22
C VAL A 418 12.85 -30.53 -43.77
N PRO A 419 11.85 -29.98 -44.48
CA PRO A 419 11.83 -28.57 -44.88
C PRO A 419 11.72 -27.66 -43.65
N PHE A 420 12.27 -26.46 -43.77
CA PHE A 420 12.23 -25.42 -42.74
C PHE A 420 11.43 -24.18 -43.16
N GLY A 421 11.28 -23.93 -44.45
CA GLY A 421 10.53 -22.80 -45.03
C GLY A 421 11.31 -22.09 -46.15
N THR A 422 10.63 -21.18 -46.86
CA THR A 422 11.26 -20.25 -47.80
C THR A 422 11.61 -18.92 -47.11
N PHE A 423 12.85 -18.45 -47.28
CA PHE A 423 13.37 -17.23 -46.68
C PHE A 423 13.92 -16.28 -47.74
N LEU A 424 13.59 -14.99 -47.65
CA LEU A 424 14.26 -13.89 -48.35
C LEU A 424 15.37 -13.33 -47.45
N LEU A 425 16.62 -13.34 -47.92
CA LEU A 425 17.70 -12.52 -47.38
C LEU A 425 17.75 -11.17 -48.13
N GLY A 426 17.53 -10.08 -47.40
CA GLY A 426 17.89 -8.72 -47.80
C GLY A 426 19.15 -8.23 -47.07
N LEU A 427 19.92 -7.35 -47.71
CA LEU A 427 21.13 -6.75 -47.15
C LEU A 427 20.90 -5.27 -46.84
N ASP A 428 20.95 -4.89 -45.56
CA ASP A 428 20.84 -3.49 -45.10
C ASP A 428 22.14 -3.06 -44.41
N GLY A 429 23.10 -2.58 -45.21
CA GLY A 429 24.43 -2.19 -44.72
C GLY A 429 25.15 -3.35 -44.02
N ASN A 430 25.31 -3.25 -42.70
CA ASN A 430 25.98 -4.27 -41.88
C ASN A 430 25.00 -5.32 -41.29
N ARG A 431 23.71 -5.24 -41.63
CA ARG A 431 22.65 -6.16 -41.17
C ARG A 431 22.17 -7.10 -42.28
N TYR A 432 22.10 -8.38 -41.94
CA TYR A 432 21.57 -9.45 -42.79
C TYR A 432 20.15 -9.75 -42.32
N VAL A 433 19.14 -9.38 -43.12
CA VAL A 433 17.72 -9.46 -42.75
C VAL A 433 17.07 -10.65 -43.47
N PHE A 434 16.64 -11.66 -42.71
CA PHE A 434 16.02 -12.88 -43.20
C PHE A 434 14.53 -12.85 -42.92
N LYS A 435 13.68 -12.64 -43.93
CA LYS A 435 12.21 -12.64 -43.83
C LYS A 435 11.63 -13.96 -44.35
N VAL A 436 10.63 -14.54 -43.68
CA VAL A 436 9.89 -15.70 -44.20
C VAL A 436 8.96 -15.24 -45.34
N LEU A 437 9.00 -15.92 -46.48
CA LEU A 437 8.22 -15.58 -47.68
C LEU A 437 6.89 -16.35 -47.80
N SER A 438 6.81 -17.53 -47.19
CA SER A 438 5.68 -18.46 -47.32
C SER A 438 4.69 -18.35 -46.16
N GLU A 439 3.42 -18.70 -46.38
CA GLU A 439 2.41 -18.90 -45.32
C GLU A 439 2.69 -20.11 -44.40
N GLU A 440 3.83 -20.80 -44.57
CA GLU A 440 4.24 -21.93 -43.73
C GLU A 440 4.63 -21.44 -42.32
N THR A 441 3.98 -21.96 -41.28
CA THR A 441 4.26 -21.62 -39.88
C THR A 441 5.55 -22.29 -39.41
N VAL A 442 6.65 -21.54 -39.43
CA VAL A 442 7.99 -22.03 -39.05
C VAL A 442 8.20 -21.87 -37.53
N PRO A 443 8.29 -22.95 -36.73
CA PRO A 443 8.37 -22.83 -35.27
C PRO A 443 9.74 -22.33 -34.81
N VAL A 444 9.77 -21.33 -33.92
CA VAL A 444 11.01 -20.70 -33.40
C VAL A 444 11.99 -21.73 -32.80
N SER A 445 11.47 -22.76 -32.12
CA SER A 445 12.27 -23.89 -31.61
C SER A 445 13.18 -24.54 -32.66
N ALA A 446 12.74 -24.62 -33.93
CA ALA A 446 13.52 -25.25 -34.99
C ALA A 446 14.74 -24.41 -35.43
N LEU A 447 14.65 -23.07 -35.33
CA LEU A 447 15.80 -22.18 -35.51
C LEU A 447 16.75 -22.28 -34.31
N LEU A 448 16.23 -22.07 -33.11
CA LEU A 448 17.05 -21.88 -31.90
C LEU A 448 17.65 -23.18 -31.35
N SER A 449 17.08 -24.35 -31.65
CA SER A 449 17.64 -25.65 -31.25
C SER A 449 18.98 -25.99 -31.92
N LYS A 450 19.30 -25.36 -33.07
CA LYS A 450 20.65 -25.41 -33.66
C LYS A 450 21.62 -24.39 -33.05
N ALA A 451 21.11 -23.36 -32.37
CA ALA A 451 21.91 -22.32 -31.74
C ALA A 451 22.35 -22.69 -30.31
N ILE A 452 21.41 -23.16 -29.49
CA ILE A 452 21.59 -23.37 -28.05
C ILE A 452 21.28 -24.82 -27.69
N THR A 453 22.31 -25.60 -27.33
CA THR A 453 22.17 -26.99 -26.86
C THR A 453 21.57 -27.12 -25.45
N SER A 454 21.18 -26.02 -24.81
CA SER A 454 20.79 -25.96 -23.40
C SER A 454 19.75 -24.88 -23.11
N PHE A 455 18.53 -25.00 -23.66
CA PHE A 455 17.36 -24.17 -23.29
C PHE A 455 16.87 -24.35 -21.85
N THR A 456 17.52 -25.21 -21.07
CA THR A 456 17.09 -25.70 -19.75
C THR A 456 17.30 -24.72 -18.58
N SER A 457 17.69 -23.47 -18.84
CA SER A 457 18.02 -22.47 -17.79
C SER A 457 17.18 -21.19 -17.84
N ILE A 458 16.34 -20.98 -18.86
CA ILE A 458 15.47 -19.81 -18.94
C ILE A 458 14.17 -20.14 -18.18
N SER A 459 14.02 -19.60 -16.98
CA SER A 459 12.84 -19.79 -16.13
C SER A 459 11.78 -18.72 -16.45
N LEU A 460 10.99 -18.97 -17.50
CA LEU A 460 9.81 -18.18 -17.85
C LEU A 460 8.67 -18.30 -16.81
N PRO A 461 7.64 -17.43 -16.83
CA PRO A 461 6.53 -17.47 -15.88
C PRO A 461 5.77 -18.80 -15.93
N GLN A 462 5.17 -19.23 -14.81
CA GLN A 462 4.33 -20.45 -14.80
C GLN A 462 3.09 -20.35 -15.70
N GLN A 463 2.65 -19.14 -16.03
CA GLN A 463 1.54 -18.87 -16.93
C GLN A 463 1.92 -18.93 -18.42
N LEU A 464 3.20 -18.72 -18.77
CA LEU A 464 3.66 -18.67 -20.16
C LEU A 464 4.82 -19.66 -20.36
N PRO A 465 4.51 -20.95 -20.62
CA PRO A 465 5.51 -21.99 -20.83
C PRO A 465 6.50 -21.69 -21.95
N ALA A 466 7.76 -22.06 -21.72
CA ALA A 466 8.81 -21.99 -22.74
C ALA A 466 8.46 -22.78 -24.01
N ALA A 467 7.64 -23.85 -23.89
CA ALA A 467 7.20 -24.64 -25.02
C ALA A 467 6.32 -23.84 -26.00
N ASP A 468 5.48 -22.95 -25.48
CA ASP A 468 4.42 -22.30 -26.26
C ASP A 468 5.00 -21.09 -26.99
N ILE A 469 5.88 -20.31 -26.32
CA ILE A 469 6.71 -19.29 -26.97
C ILE A 469 7.58 -19.89 -28.09
N LEU A 470 8.17 -21.08 -27.86
CA LEU A 470 9.02 -21.76 -28.84
C LEU A 470 8.24 -22.53 -29.92
N ALA A 471 6.92 -22.63 -29.80
CA ALA A 471 6.00 -23.12 -30.83
C ALA A 471 5.52 -22.00 -31.77
N GLY A 472 5.68 -20.73 -31.37
CA GLY A 472 5.30 -19.56 -32.17
C GLY A 472 5.95 -19.49 -33.55
N SER A 473 5.29 -18.76 -34.44
CA SER A 473 5.55 -18.67 -35.88
C SER A 473 6.58 -17.58 -36.19
N LEU A 474 7.79 -17.99 -36.59
CA LEU A 474 8.90 -17.12 -37.03
C LEU A 474 8.47 -16.24 -38.21
N LYS A 475 8.67 -14.93 -38.10
CA LYS A 475 8.46 -13.95 -39.18
C LYS A 475 9.76 -13.59 -39.88
N SER A 476 10.78 -13.29 -39.08
CA SER A 476 12.08 -12.88 -39.58
C SER A 476 13.16 -13.08 -38.52
N PHE A 477 14.41 -13.02 -38.94
CA PHE A 477 15.55 -12.85 -38.05
C PHE A 477 16.60 -11.96 -38.72
N GLU A 478 17.36 -11.23 -37.91
CA GLU A 478 18.43 -10.34 -38.34
C GLU A 478 19.75 -10.76 -37.71
N TYR A 479 20.86 -10.51 -38.42
CA TYR A 479 22.20 -10.61 -37.85
C TYR A 479 23.01 -9.36 -38.19
N ASP A 480 23.43 -8.65 -37.15
CA ASP A 480 24.24 -7.43 -37.23
C ASP A 480 25.72 -7.79 -37.08
N THR A 481 26.55 -7.43 -38.06
CA THR A 481 27.95 -7.88 -38.11
C THR A 481 28.92 -7.10 -37.21
N ASP A 482 28.58 -5.87 -36.83
CA ASP A 482 29.40 -5.04 -35.93
C ASP A 482 29.24 -5.48 -34.47
N THR A 483 27.99 -5.58 -34.01
CA THR A 483 27.63 -6.00 -32.65
C THR A 483 27.69 -7.52 -32.46
N LYS A 484 27.50 -8.29 -33.53
CA LYS A 484 27.40 -9.77 -33.55
C LYS A 484 26.20 -10.29 -32.76
N VAL A 485 25.16 -9.47 -32.66
CA VAL A 485 23.85 -9.86 -32.12
C VAL A 485 23.02 -10.47 -33.24
N MET A 486 22.37 -11.59 -32.93
CA MET A 486 21.28 -12.12 -33.75
C MET A 486 19.95 -11.74 -33.08
N THR A 487 19.05 -11.13 -33.85
CA THR A 487 17.68 -10.80 -33.41
C THR A 487 16.70 -11.72 -34.12
N VAL A 488 15.71 -12.27 -33.43
CA VAL A 488 14.68 -13.15 -34.01
C VAL A 488 13.30 -12.60 -33.67
N PHE A 489 12.41 -12.52 -34.66
CA PHE A 489 11.05 -11.99 -34.53
C PHE A 489 10.01 -13.07 -34.85
N ALA A 490 9.02 -13.26 -33.98
CA ALA A 490 7.97 -14.26 -34.16
C ALA A 490 6.61 -13.80 -33.60
N ASP A 491 5.53 -14.28 -34.22
CA ASP A 491 4.18 -14.20 -33.63
C ASP A 491 3.95 -15.42 -32.73
N ILE A 492 3.10 -15.28 -31.72
CA ILE A 492 2.62 -16.39 -30.89
C ILE A 492 1.10 -16.49 -31.11
N ASP A 493 0.66 -17.60 -31.71
CA ASP A 493 -0.73 -17.82 -32.15
C ASP A 493 -1.74 -18.07 -31.00
N ASP A 494 -1.27 -18.14 -29.74
CA ASP A 494 -2.08 -18.32 -28.52
C ASP A 494 -2.21 -17.00 -27.72
N SER A 495 -3.41 -16.70 -27.19
CA SER A 495 -3.64 -15.53 -26.32
C SER A 495 -3.44 -15.86 -24.83
N LEU A 496 -2.67 -15.05 -24.11
CA LEU A 496 -2.35 -15.30 -22.69
C LEU A 496 -3.37 -14.65 -21.76
N VAL A 497 -4.29 -15.43 -21.23
CA VAL A 497 -5.21 -15.01 -20.16
C VAL A 497 -4.50 -15.04 -18.80
N ILE A 498 -4.09 -13.88 -18.29
CA ILE A 498 -3.46 -13.76 -16.96
C ILE A 498 -4.52 -13.59 -15.85
N ILE A 499 -5.58 -12.82 -16.14
CA ILE A 499 -6.73 -12.66 -15.27
C ILE A 499 -7.99 -12.83 -16.12
N GLU A 500 -8.78 -13.86 -15.80
CA GLU A 500 -9.97 -14.27 -16.56
C GLU A 500 -10.97 -13.10 -16.71
N ASN A 501 -11.23 -12.67 -17.95
CA ASN A 501 -12.07 -11.53 -18.35
C ASN A 501 -11.55 -10.12 -17.97
N ILE A 502 -10.33 -9.98 -17.45
CA ILE A 502 -9.79 -8.68 -16.95
C ILE A 502 -8.44 -8.33 -17.57
N PHE A 503 -7.60 -9.33 -17.85
CA PHE A 503 -6.26 -9.13 -18.39
C PHE A 503 -5.92 -10.28 -19.34
N VAL A 504 -6.06 -10.00 -20.64
CA VAL A 504 -5.73 -10.91 -21.74
C VAL A 504 -4.67 -10.25 -22.60
N LEU A 505 -3.61 -11.01 -22.93
CA LEU A 505 -2.66 -10.63 -23.97
C LEU A 505 -3.15 -11.19 -25.31
N GLU A 506 -3.25 -10.32 -26.30
CA GLU A 506 -3.50 -10.62 -27.71
C GLU A 506 -2.34 -10.03 -28.54
N ASP A 507 -2.25 -10.39 -29.83
CA ASP A 507 -1.18 -9.96 -30.75
C ASP A 507 0.25 -10.09 -30.16
N LEU A 508 0.54 -11.23 -29.51
CA LEU A 508 1.84 -11.45 -28.86
C LEU A 508 2.93 -11.63 -29.90
N THR A 509 3.93 -10.75 -29.88
CA THR A 509 5.11 -10.77 -30.76
C THR A 509 6.38 -10.81 -29.93
N ALA A 510 7.25 -11.77 -30.22
CA ALA A 510 8.45 -12.06 -29.43
C ALA A 510 9.72 -11.66 -30.18
N THR A 511 10.56 -10.87 -29.52
CA THR A 511 11.90 -10.47 -29.98
C THR A 511 12.97 -11.14 -29.11
N PHE A 512 13.74 -12.04 -29.70
CA PHE A 512 14.86 -12.74 -29.04
C PHE A 512 16.19 -12.16 -29.51
N GLN A 513 17.04 -11.71 -28.60
CA GLN A 513 18.40 -11.24 -28.93
C GLN A 513 19.44 -12.20 -28.36
N LEU A 514 20.39 -12.62 -29.21
CA LEU A 514 21.48 -13.52 -28.83
C LEU A 514 22.84 -12.84 -29.04
N GLU A 515 23.55 -12.55 -27.96
CA GLU A 515 24.92 -11.99 -27.97
C GLU A 515 25.96 -13.08 -27.70
N LYS A 516 27.06 -13.12 -28.48
CA LYS A 516 28.08 -14.15 -28.35
C LYS A 516 29.13 -13.83 -27.27
N VAL A 517 28.97 -14.43 -26.09
CA VAL A 517 29.87 -14.21 -24.94
C VAL A 517 31.27 -14.75 -25.23
N SER A 518 32.30 -13.97 -24.90
CA SER A 518 33.70 -14.40 -25.02
C SER A 518 34.03 -15.52 -24.03
N PRO A 519 34.62 -16.66 -24.47
CA PRO A 519 34.67 -17.89 -23.67
C PRO A 519 35.69 -17.83 -22.53
N SER A 520 35.26 -17.35 -21.37
CA SER A 520 35.96 -17.52 -20.10
C SER A 520 35.66 -18.92 -19.52
N SER A 521 36.63 -19.82 -19.64
CA SER A 521 36.61 -21.21 -19.12
C SER A 521 35.53 -22.18 -19.64
N ALA A 522 35.84 -22.79 -20.79
CA ALA A 522 35.84 -24.26 -20.93
C ALA A 522 34.55 -25.09 -20.69
N SER A 523 33.41 -24.73 -21.31
CA SER A 523 32.62 -25.69 -22.12
C SER A 523 31.48 -25.04 -22.90
N GLY A 524 31.42 -25.27 -24.22
CA GLY A 524 30.30 -24.88 -25.07
C GLY A 524 30.35 -23.44 -25.61
N ASN A 525 29.53 -23.17 -26.63
CA ASN A 525 29.27 -21.82 -27.14
C ASN A 525 28.27 -21.14 -26.20
N ALA A 526 28.75 -20.28 -25.30
CA ALA A 526 27.89 -19.46 -24.47
C ALA A 526 27.36 -18.25 -25.25
N TYR A 527 26.04 -18.10 -25.30
CA TYR A 527 25.36 -16.90 -25.77
C TYR A 527 24.60 -16.30 -24.57
N ASP A 528 24.70 -14.99 -24.39
CA ASP A 528 23.78 -14.26 -23.52
C ASP A 528 22.49 -14.02 -24.32
N PHE A 529 21.36 -14.10 -23.62
CA PHE A 529 20.04 -14.14 -24.22
C PHE A 529 19.16 -13.08 -23.54
N ASN A 530 18.72 -12.09 -24.32
CA ASN A 530 17.66 -11.17 -23.92
C ASN A 530 16.36 -11.55 -24.64
N PHE A 531 15.25 -11.33 -23.96
CA PHE A 531 13.90 -11.58 -24.47
C PHE A 531 13.03 -10.38 -24.15
N GLU A 532 12.38 -9.85 -25.18
CA GLU A 532 11.40 -8.79 -25.13
C GLU A 532 10.14 -9.29 -25.85
N LEU A 533 8.97 -9.05 -25.26
CA LEU A 533 7.70 -9.43 -25.88
C LEU A 533 6.78 -8.22 -25.93
N ASP A 534 6.35 -7.84 -27.13
CA ASP A 534 5.30 -6.85 -27.33
C ASP A 534 3.94 -7.55 -27.42
N SER A 535 2.92 -6.95 -26.82
CA SER A 535 1.57 -7.51 -26.81
C SER A 535 0.51 -6.42 -26.70
N LEU A 536 -0.70 -6.73 -27.18
CA LEU A 536 -1.90 -5.94 -26.95
C LEU A 536 -2.57 -6.41 -25.65
N TRP A 537 -2.68 -5.52 -24.68
CA TRP A 537 -3.21 -5.76 -23.34
C TRP A 537 -4.65 -5.30 -23.26
N ASN A 538 -5.59 -6.23 -23.28
CA ASN A 538 -6.99 -5.91 -23.04
C ASN A 538 -7.26 -5.83 -21.53
N ILE A 539 -7.29 -4.60 -21.00
CA ILE A 539 -7.67 -4.28 -19.63
C ILE A 539 -9.11 -3.76 -19.65
N GLY A 540 -10.05 -4.65 -19.34
CA GLY A 540 -11.49 -4.32 -19.31
C GLY A 540 -12.08 -4.02 -20.68
N GLN A 541 -12.05 -2.75 -21.09
CA GLN A 541 -12.49 -2.26 -22.41
C GLN A 541 -11.41 -1.47 -23.16
N ILE A 542 -10.18 -1.40 -22.63
CA ILE A 542 -9.10 -0.59 -23.18
C ILE A 542 -7.91 -1.50 -23.55
N SER A 543 -7.42 -1.33 -24.77
CA SER A 543 -6.31 -2.09 -25.33
C SER A 543 -5.02 -1.25 -25.28
N VAL A 544 -3.98 -1.75 -24.60
CA VAL A 544 -2.69 -1.06 -24.45
C VAL A 544 -1.60 -1.83 -25.19
N ARG A 545 -0.68 -1.18 -25.92
CA ARG A 545 0.55 -1.86 -26.37
C ARG A 545 1.60 -1.77 -25.29
N CYS A 546 2.12 -2.90 -24.85
CA CYS A 546 3.09 -2.98 -23.75
C CYS A 546 4.24 -3.93 -24.07
N GLY A 547 5.46 -3.46 -23.80
CA GLY A 547 6.67 -4.27 -23.83
C GLY A 547 6.87 -5.00 -22.48
N ILE A 548 7.15 -6.29 -22.55
CA ILE A 548 7.52 -7.15 -21.43
C ILE A 548 9.04 -7.32 -21.40
N SER A 549 9.67 -6.90 -20.30
CA SER A 549 11.13 -7.03 -20.11
C SER A 549 11.48 -8.02 -19.00
N VAL A 550 12.48 -8.87 -19.26
CA VAL A 550 12.95 -9.89 -18.30
C VAL A 550 14.20 -9.39 -17.58
N SER A 551 14.06 -9.11 -16.28
CA SER A 551 15.20 -8.74 -15.43
C SER A 551 16.09 -9.95 -15.11
N ARG A 552 17.34 -9.70 -14.72
CA ARG A 552 18.35 -10.73 -14.43
C ARG A 552 18.09 -11.57 -13.16
N ASP A 553 17.02 -11.31 -12.39
CA ASP A 553 16.53 -12.24 -11.37
C ASP A 553 15.29 -13.01 -11.90
N PRO A 554 15.37 -14.34 -12.12
CA PRO A 554 14.34 -15.15 -12.79
C PRO A 554 13.09 -15.44 -11.93
N LYS A 555 12.64 -14.46 -11.13
CA LYS A 555 11.46 -14.55 -10.25
C LYS A 555 10.43 -13.45 -10.45
N THR A 556 10.79 -12.37 -11.15
CA THR A 556 9.95 -11.18 -11.31
C THR A 556 10.03 -10.65 -12.72
N PHE A 557 8.87 -10.51 -13.37
CA PHE A 557 8.73 -9.96 -14.71
C PHE A 557 8.02 -8.61 -14.60
N SER A 558 8.49 -7.62 -15.36
CA SER A 558 7.91 -6.28 -15.40
C SER A 558 7.55 -5.93 -16.83
N ALA A 559 6.33 -5.43 -17.02
CA ALA A 559 5.85 -5.01 -18.31
C ALA A 559 5.04 -3.72 -18.21
N SER A 560 5.10 -2.88 -19.23
CA SER A 560 4.55 -1.53 -19.16
C SER A 560 4.19 -0.94 -20.52
N GLY A 561 3.22 -0.04 -20.53
CA GLY A 561 2.88 0.80 -21.68
C GLY A 561 1.96 1.95 -21.30
N SER A 562 1.72 2.83 -22.26
CA SER A 562 0.92 4.05 -22.10
C SER A 562 -0.36 3.97 -22.93
N ILE A 563 -1.46 4.44 -22.34
CA ILE A 563 -2.76 4.62 -22.99
C ILE A 563 -2.86 6.08 -23.42
N GLU A 564 -3.16 6.34 -24.70
CA GLU A 564 -3.58 7.68 -25.15
C GLU A 564 -5.06 7.88 -24.78
N GLY A 565 -5.39 8.95 -24.05
CA GLY A 565 -6.78 9.31 -23.70
C GLY A 565 -7.17 9.07 -22.23
N GLU A 566 -8.41 8.66 -22.00
CA GLU A 566 -9.02 8.58 -20.65
C GLU A 566 -9.36 7.14 -20.22
N LEU A 567 -9.02 6.82 -18.97
CA LEU A 567 -9.33 5.56 -18.29
C LEU A 567 -10.27 5.82 -17.09
N PRO A 568 -11.58 5.52 -17.19
CA PRO A 568 -12.54 5.74 -16.11
C PRO A 568 -12.30 4.80 -14.92
N VAL A 569 -12.16 5.35 -13.71
CA VAL A 569 -11.86 4.56 -12.50
C VAL A 569 -13.03 3.69 -12.07
N GLY A 570 -14.27 4.11 -12.32
CA GLY A 570 -15.46 3.28 -12.12
C GLY A 570 -15.43 1.98 -12.94
N THR A 571 -14.86 2.00 -14.14
CA THR A 571 -14.65 0.82 -14.99
C THR A 571 -13.59 -0.11 -14.37
N LEU A 572 -12.44 0.42 -13.94
CA LEU A 572 -11.43 -0.36 -13.23
C LEU A 572 -11.99 -1.05 -11.96
N ILE A 573 -12.80 -0.34 -11.17
CA ILE A 573 -13.45 -0.90 -9.97
C ILE A 573 -14.41 -2.04 -10.33
N GLN A 574 -15.19 -1.86 -11.42
CA GLN A 574 -16.14 -2.86 -11.89
C GLN A 574 -15.42 -4.11 -12.41
N ASP A 575 -14.42 -3.95 -13.27
CA ASP A 575 -13.75 -5.05 -13.96
C ASP A 575 -12.91 -5.89 -13.00
N PHE A 576 -12.09 -5.25 -12.15
CA PHE A 576 -11.35 -5.98 -11.10
C PHE A 576 -12.25 -6.53 -9.98
N GLY A 577 -13.53 -6.12 -9.91
CA GLY A 577 -14.48 -6.58 -8.89
C GLY A 577 -14.13 -6.17 -7.45
N VAL A 578 -13.26 -5.18 -7.28
CA VAL A 578 -12.79 -4.65 -6.00
C VAL A 578 -12.76 -3.13 -6.05
N SER A 579 -13.04 -2.50 -4.91
CA SER A 579 -12.96 -1.04 -4.76
C SER A 579 -11.90 -0.69 -3.72
N PHE A 580 -11.21 0.44 -3.92
CA PHE A 580 -10.37 1.06 -2.89
C PHE A 580 -11.18 1.87 -1.85
N MET A 581 -12.51 1.98 -2.01
CA MET A 581 -13.32 2.74 -1.06
C MET A 581 -13.41 2.06 0.32
N PRO A 582 -13.09 2.77 1.42
CA PRO A 582 -13.27 2.27 2.78
C PRO A 582 -14.76 2.13 3.13
N SER A 583 -15.07 1.59 4.32
CA SER A 583 -16.44 1.30 4.76
C SER A 583 -17.03 2.38 5.69
N GLY A 584 -18.35 2.55 5.66
CA GLY A 584 -19.09 3.42 6.59
C GLY A 584 -19.10 4.89 6.16
N ALA A 585 -19.27 5.83 7.10
CA ALA A 585 -19.45 7.25 6.78
C ALA A 585 -18.31 7.87 5.94
N LEU A 586 -17.07 7.37 6.10
CA LEU A 586 -15.93 7.79 5.30
C LEU A 586 -16.13 7.48 3.80
N ARG A 587 -16.77 6.34 3.47
CA ARG A 587 -17.11 5.97 2.09
C ARG A 587 -18.00 7.03 1.43
N ASP A 588 -19.05 7.42 2.13
CA ASP A 588 -20.10 8.28 1.58
C ASP A 588 -19.59 9.72 1.39
N ILE A 589 -18.58 10.14 2.18
CA ILE A 589 -17.81 11.38 1.98
C ILE A 589 -16.88 11.26 0.75
N LEU A 590 -16.11 10.17 0.62
CA LEU A 590 -15.17 10.00 -0.49
C LEU A 590 -15.89 9.89 -1.85
N HIS A 591 -17.07 9.25 -1.87
CA HIS A 591 -17.98 9.29 -3.02
C HIS A 591 -18.46 10.72 -3.32
N SER A 592 -18.80 11.52 -2.28
CA SER A 592 -19.27 12.91 -2.47
C SER A 592 -18.21 13.90 -3.02
N ILE A 593 -16.93 13.54 -2.99
CA ILE A 593 -15.84 14.30 -3.65
C ILE A 593 -15.48 13.74 -5.04
N GLY A 594 -16.23 12.75 -5.55
CA GLY A 594 -16.04 12.15 -6.87
C GLY A 594 -14.88 11.14 -6.94
N LEU A 595 -14.40 10.61 -5.82
CA LEU A 595 -13.20 9.77 -5.78
C LEU A 595 -13.39 8.38 -6.42
N ASP A 596 -14.61 7.94 -6.74
CA ASP A 596 -14.91 6.74 -7.56
C ASP A 596 -15.43 7.04 -8.98
N GLU A 597 -15.60 8.33 -9.34
CA GLU A 597 -16.26 8.74 -10.60
C GLU A 597 -15.30 9.46 -11.60
N PHE A 598 -13.99 9.51 -11.33
CA PHE A 598 -13.02 10.24 -12.16
C PHE A 598 -12.37 9.41 -13.28
N SER A 599 -11.83 10.09 -14.30
CA SER A 599 -10.94 9.52 -15.33
C SER A 599 -9.47 9.79 -15.02
N ILE A 600 -8.60 8.82 -15.28
CA ILE A 600 -7.15 9.05 -15.40
C ILE A 600 -6.84 9.42 -16.87
N VAL A 601 -6.18 10.55 -17.07
CA VAL A 601 -5.74 11.09 -18.36
C VAL A 601 -4.30 10.65 -18.63
N ASP A 602 -4.06 10.22 -19.86
CA ASP A 602 -2.83 9.61 -20.39
C ASP A 602 -2.18 8.58 -19.42
N PRO A 603 -2.91 7.50 -19.05
CA PRO A 603 -2.41 6.55 -18.06
C PRO A 603 -1.19 5.75 -18.54
N SER A 604 -0.15 5.69 -17.71
CA SER A 604 0.91 4.70 -17.79
C SER A 604 0.57 3.51 -16.90
N VAL A 605 0.47 2.31 -17.49
CA VAL A 605 0.22 1.05 -16.78
C VAL A 605 1.53 0.28 -16.69
N ALA A 606 1.84 -0.24 -15.50
CA ALA A 606 2.93 -1.18 -15.27
C ALA A 606 2.42 -2.37 -14.46
N VAL A 607 2.77 -3.59 -14.88
CA VAL A 607 2.40 -4.81 -14.15
C VAL A 607 3.65 -5.59 -13.78
N ILE A 608 3.71 -5.98 -12.50
CA ILE A 608 4.78 -6.78 -11.93
C ILE A 608 4.23 -8.16 -11.58
N PHE A 609 4.84 -9.20 -12.14
CA PHE A 609 4.44 -10.59 -11.96
C PHE A 609 5.48 -11.34 -11.11
N GLY A 610 5.03 -11.96 -10.02
CA GLY A 610 5.84 -12.84 -9.18
C GLY A 610 4.98 -13.98 -8.58
N LYS A 611 5.11 -14.22 -7.26
CA LYS A 611 4.21 -15.15 -6.54
C LYS A 611 2.78 -14.63 -6.38
N GLU A 612 2.67 -13.33 -6.15
CA GLU A 612 1.45 -12.53 -6.30
C GLU A 612 1.70 -11.57 -7.48
N PHE A 613 0.70 -10.82 -7.93
CA PHE A 613 0.87 -9.78 -8.94
C PHE A 613 0.50 -8.40 -8.39
N ALA A 614 1.03 -7.35 -9.02
CA ALA A 614 0.68 -5.96 -8.79
C ALA A 614 0.51 -5.22 -10.12
N VAL A 615 -0.68 -4.64 -10.33
CA VAL A 615 -0.98 -3.70 -11.42
C VAL A 615 -0.88 -2.29 -10.84
N HIS A 616 0.00 -1.48 -11.40
CA HIS A 616 0.18 -0.06 -11.10
C HIS A 616 -0.38 0.74 -12.28
N VAL A 617 -1.25 1.71 -12.00
CA VAL A 617 -1.80 2.65 -12.99
C VAL A 617 -1.49 4.06 -12.52
N THR A 618 -0.66 4.79 -13.27
CA THR A 618 -0.26 6.17 -12.95
C THR A 618 -0.74 7.13 -14.02
N GLY A 619 -1.08 8.37 -13.66
CA GLY A 619 -1.45 9.41 -14.62
C GLY A 619 -1.94 10.69 -13.96
N SER A 620 -2.51 11.59 -14.76
CA SER A 620 -3.12 12.85 -14.27
C SER A 620 -4.63 12.67 -14.10
N ALA A 621 -5.26 13.36 -13.14
CA ALA A 621 -6.71 13.32 -12.97
C ALA A 621 -7.27 14.64 -12.43
N VAL A 622 -8.58 14.84 -12.62
CA VAL A 622 -9.36 15.89 -11.97
C VAL A 622 -10.41 15.21 -11.09
N ILE A 623 -10.32 15.42 -9.78
CA ILE A 623 -11.16 14.77 -8.77
C ILE A 623 -11.95 15.86 -8.05
N GLY A 624 -13.21 16.07 -8.46
CA GLY A 624 -13.98 17.25 -8.06
C GLY A 624 -13.27 18.54 -8.52
N ASP A 625 -12.86 19.39 -7.57
CA ASP A 625 -12.09 20.61 -7.85
C ASP A 625 -10.57 20.35 -8.00
N TRP A 626 -10.09 19.14 -7.74
CA TRP A 626 -8.66 18.88 -7.48
C TRP A 626 -7.90 18.36 -8.71
N SER A 627 -7.00 19.19 -9.25
CA SER A 627 -5.98 18.74 -10.20
C SER A 627 -4.90 17.94 -9.46
N SER A 628 -4.73 16.68 -9.87
CA SER A 628 -4.01 15.67 -9.10
C SER A 628 -3.17 14.76 -10.02
N THR A 629 -2.09 14.19 -9.50
CA THR A 629 -1.54 12.94 -10.07
C THR A 629 -2.03 11.76 -9.25
N VAL A 630 -2.42 10.69 -9.94
CA VAL A 630 -3.04 9.51 -9.34
C VAL A 630 -2.14 8.30 -9.58
N GLU A 631 -2.07 7.43 -8.57
CA GLU A 631 -1.42 6.14 -8.62
C GLU A 631 -2.35 5.09 -8.00
N MET A 632 -2.88 4.18 -8.80
CA MET A 632 -3.70 3.06 -8.34
C MET A 632 -2.88 1.78 -8.32
N ILE A 633 -2.95 1.05 -7.20
CA ILE A 633 -2.38 -0.30 -7.08
C ILE A 633 -3.52 -1.30 -6.94
N VAL A 634 -3.57 -2.28 -7.84
CA VAL A 634 -4.39 -3.49 -7.70
C VAL A 634 -3.44 -4.67 -7.47
N GLY A 635 -3.55 -5.32 -6.32
CA GLY A 635 -2.61 -6.39 -5.93
C GLY A 635 -3.31 -7.56 -5.26
N ARG A 636 -2.63 -8.71 -5.21
CA ARG A 636 -3.13 -9.89 -4.47
C ARG A 636 -2.41 -10.02 -3.13
N VAL A 637 -3.20 -10.10 -2.06
CA VAL A 637 -2.74 -10.17 -0.67
C VAL A 637 -3.45 -11.33 0.03
N GLN A 638 -2.68 -12.32 0.50
CA GLN A 638 -3.23 -13.54 1.11
C GLN A 638 -4.28 -14.23 0.21
N SER A 639 -3.96 -14.34 -1.08
CA SER A 639 -4.86 -14.86 -2.13
C SER A 639 -6.15 -14.06 -2.41
N LYS A 640 -6.40 -12.93 -1.74
CA LYS A 640 -7.49 -11.99 -2.07
C LYS A 640 -6.99 -10.86 -2.94
N LEU A 641 -7.79 -10.43 -3.91
CA LEU A 641 -7.53 -9.18 -4.62
C LEU A 641 -7.87 -7.99 -3.70
N VAL A 642 -7.04 -6.96 -3.73
CA VAL A 642 -7.18 -5.72 -2.97
C VAL A 642 -6.77 -4.53 -3.85
N MET A 643 -7.34 -3.37 -3.59
CA MET A 643 -7.12 -2.16 -4.38
C MET A 643 -6.84 -0.97 -3.45
N ALA A 644 -5.95 -0.09 -3.87
CA ALA A 644 -5.66 1.18 -3.21
C ALA A 644 -5.50 2.27 -4.26
N ALA A 645 -6.02 3.47 -3.97
CA ALA A 645 -5.85 4.64 -4.82
C ALA A 645 -5.08 5.71 -4.03
N GLY A 646 -3.86 5.98 -4.49
CA GLY A 646 -3.04 7.10 -4.09
C GLY A 646 -3.35 8.34 -4.94
N VAL A 647 -3.53 9.48 -4.30
CA VAL A 647 -3.77 10.78 -4.94
C VAL A 647 -2.75 11.77 -4.40
N THR A 648 -1.96 12.40 -5.28
CA THR A 648 -1.03 13.48 -4.94
C THR A 648 -1.59 14.80 -5.44
N LEU A 649 -1.79 15.76 -4.53
CA LEU A 649 -2.49 17.01 -4.78
C LEU A 649 -1.52 18.16 -5.05
N SER A 650 -1.77 18.92 -6.11
CA SER A 650 -0.98 20.12 -6.43
C SER A 650 -1.61 21.38 -5.84
N ASN A 651 -0.81 22.17 -5.09
CA ASN A 651 -1.18 23.49 -4.54
C ASN A 651 -2.39 23.53 -3.58
N ILE A 652 -2.78 22.39 -2.97
CA ILE A 652 -3.88 22.31 -1.99
C ILE A 652 -3.30 21.93 -0.63
N GLY A 653 -3.42 22.83 0.36
CA GLY A 653 -2.86 22.64 1.69
C GLY A 653 -3.67 21.66 2.55
N ILE A 654 -2.99 20.92 3.43
CA ILE A 654 -3.53 19.80 4.24
C ILE A 654 -4.80 20.13 5.03
N VAL A 655 -4.99 21.40 5.41
CA VAL A 655 -6.18 21.92 6.10
C VAL A 655 -7.45 21.77 5.23
N GLU A 656 -7.39 22.09 3.94
CA GLU A 656 -8.51 21.86 3.02
C GLU A 656 -8.71 20.37 2.77
N VAL A 657 -7.61 19.63 2.56
CA VAL A 657 -7.63 18.19 2.26
C VAL A 657 -8.33 17.42 3.38
N VAL A 658 -7.93 17.62 4.64
CA VAL A 658 -8.56 16.95 5.80
C VAL A 658 -10.01 17.41 6.00
N SER A 659 -10.32 18.69 5.77
CA SER A 659 -11.70 19.18 5.85
C SER A 659 -12.60 18.48 4.81
N LYS A 660 -12.18 18.40 3.54
CA LYS A 660 -12.91 17.69 2.48
C LYS A 660 -12.99 16.18 2.75
N LEU A 661 -11.89 15.52 3.12
CA LEU A 661 -11.85 14.06 3.44
C LEU A 661 -12.69 13.68 4.67
N THR A 662 -13.02 14.62 5.55
CA THR A 662 -13.87 14.38 6.74
C THR A 662 -15.28 14.99 6.62
N GLY A 663 -15.65 15.56 5.48
CA GLY A 663 -16.94 16.23 5.29
C GLY A 663 -17.13 17.45 6.21
N GLY A 664 -16.04 18.09 6.62
CA GLY A 664 -16.02 19.20 7.59
C GLY A 664 -16.11 18.77 9.06
N ALA A 665 -15.99 17.47 9.38
CA ALA A 665 -16.02 16.99 10.76
C ALA A 665 -14.73 17.30 11.54
N LEU A 666 -13.58 17.42 10.86
CA LEU A 666 -12.33 17.90 11.43
C LEU A 666 -11.87 19.20 10.75
N ASP A 667 -11.60 20.23 11.57
CA ASP A 667 -11.01 21.49 11.13
C ASP A 667 -9.68 21.74 11.85
N ILE A 668 -8.60 21.67 11.07
CA ILE A 668 -7.22 21.91 11.53
C ILE A 668 -6.95 23.41 11.74
N SER A 669 -7.69 24.31 11.06
CA SER A 669 -7.47 25.76 11.13
C SER A 669 -7.73 26.36 12.52
N VAL A 670 -8.51 25.65 13.34
CA VAL A 670 -8.81 26.00 14.74
C VAL A 670 -7.57 25.90 15.65
N ILE A 671 -6.51 25.19 15.24
CA ILE A 671 -5.32 24.96 16.07
C ILE A 671 -4.37 26.16 16.02
N PRO A 672 -4.02 26.80 17.16
CA PRO A 672 -2.99 27.82 17.20
C PRO A 672 -1.64 27.24 16.76
N GLY A 673 -1.08 27.76 15.66
CA GLY A 673 0.13 27.21 15.03
C GLY A 673 -0.10 26.51 13.68
N ALA A 674 -1.36 26.24 13.29
CA ALA A 674 -1.68 25.61 11.99
C ALA A 674 -1.23 26.40 10.75
N SER A 675 -0.82 27.68 10.92
CA SER A 675 -0.33 28.54 9.84
C SER A 675 0.88 27.94 9.10
N ILE A 676 1.71 27.13 9.77
CA ILE A 676 2.89 26.47 9.18
C ILE A 676 2.53 25.43 8.11
N LEU A 677 1.30 24.92 8.14
CA LEU A 677 0.81 23.88 7.23
C LEU A 677 0.24 24.44 5.91
N SER A 678 0.25 25.77 5.76
CA SER A 678 -0.32 26.49 4.60
C SER A 678 0.35 26.17 3.26
N HIS A 679 1.61 25.75 3.27
CA HIS A 679 2.40 25.43 2.07
C HIS A 679 2.85 23.96 2.14
N THR A 680 1.87 23.05 2.12
CA THR A 680 2.04 21.59 2.18
C THR A 680 1.83 20.97 0.80
N SER A 681 2.73 20.09 0.38
CA SER A 681 2.46 19.12 -0.70
C SER A 681 1.82 17.90 -0.06
N VAL A 682 0.57 17.61 -0.42
CA VAL A 682 -0.26 16.60 0.26
C VAL A 682 -0.54 15.43 -0.68
N ALA A 683 -0.47 14.22 -0.15
CA ALA A 683 -0.87 13.01 -0.86
C ALA A 683 -1.65 12.09 0.10
N PHE A 684 -2.59 11.29 -0.41
CA PHE A 684 -3.33 10.34 0.42
C PHE A 684 -3.61 9.04 -0.32
N VAL A 685 -3.68 7.93 0.41
CA VAL A 685 -4.07 6.61 -0.09
C VAL A 685 -5.38 6.19 0.55
N ALA A 686 -6.41 5.92 -0.25
CA ALA A 686 -7.63 5.24 0.18
C ALA A 686 -7.52 3.72 -0.03
N SER A 687 -7.95 2.92 0.94
CA SER A 687 -8.11 1.46 0.77
C SER A 687 -9.07 0.84 1.82
N PRO A 688 -9.85 -0.22 1.51
CA PRO A 688 -10.64 -0.96 2.49
C PRO A 688 -9.82 -1.91 3.35
N SER A 689 -8.53 -2.11 3.04
CA SER A 689 -7.73 -3.22 3.57
C SER A 689 -6.24 -2.89 3.64
N THR A 690 -5.54 -3.39 4.66
CA THR A 690 -4.09 -3.23 4.79
C THR A 690 -3.32 -4.01 3.73
N MET A 691 -2.43 -3.37 2.97
CA MET A 691 -1.46 -4.07 2.10
C MET A 691 -0.15 -4.38 2.88
N PRO A 692 0.57 -5.48 2.55
CA PRO A 692 1.89 -5.76 3.10
C PRO A 692 2.95 -4.77 2.59
N ARG A 693 4.04 -4.61 3.35
CA ARG A 693 5.29 -4.02 2.84
C ARG A 693 6.04 -5.02 1.95
N ASP A 694 5.46 -5.32 0.80
CA ASP A 694 6.16 -5.92 -0.33
C ASP A 694 6.61 -4.78 -1.27
N GLN A 695 7.82 -4.84 -1.81
CA GLN A 695 8.38 -3.80 -2.67
C GLN A 695 7.60 -3.66 -4.00
N HIS A 696 6.80 -4.66 -4.37
CA HIS A 696 5.94 -4.62 -5.54
C HIS A 696 4.54 -4.02 -5.25
N LEU A 697 4.19 -3.78 -3.98
CA LEU A 697 2.90 -3.24 -3.53
C LEU A 697 3.02 -1.86 -2.85
N THR A 698 4.21 -1.26 -2.82
CA THR A 698 4.44 0.14 -2.43
C THR A 698 4.17 1.08 -3.59
N MET A 699 3.59 2.25 -3.31
CA MET A 699 3.42 3.34 -4.27
C MET A 699 4.78 3.88 -4.75
N SER A 700 4.84 4.36 -5.99
CA SER A 700 6.04 4.85 -6.68
C SER A 700 6.23 6.36 -6.51
N SER A 701 5.15 7.12 -6.33
CA SER A 701 5.21 8.56 -6.06
C SER A 701 6.02 8.85 -4.77
N PRO A 702 7.03 9.77 -4.78
CA PRO A 702 7.91 10.03 -3.63
C PRO A 702 7.23 10.50 -2.33
N LEU A 703 5.98 10.97 -2.41
CA LEU A 703 5.15 11.31 -1.25
C LEU A 703 4.31 10.13 -0.75
N LEU A 704 4.00 9.16 -1.62
CA LEU A 704 3.18 7.99 -1.31
C LEU A 704 4.02 6.75 -0.95
N ALA A 705 5.27 6.65 -1.42
CA ALA A 705 6.15 5.48 -1.23
C ALA A 705 6.42 5.13 0.24
N ASP A 706 6.50 6.15 1.11
CA ASP A 706 6.69 5.97 2.56
C ASP A 706 5.39 5.64 3.32
N VAL A 707 4.22 5.69 2.65
CA VAL A 707 2.90 5.52 3.27
C VAL A 707 2.56 4.03 3.44
N ASN A 708 2.35 3.62 4.69
CA ASN A 708 1.69 2.35 4.96
C ASN A 708 0.23 2.40 4.46
N ILE A 709 -0.11 1.59 3.46
CA ILE A 709 -1.48 1.46 2.96
C ILE A 709 -2.32 0.74 4.02
N ALA A 710 -3.00 1.53 4.86
CA ALA A 710 -3.89 1.04 5.92
C ALA A 710 -5.37 1.12 5.50
N GLN A 711 -6.24 0.41 6.24
CA GLN A 711 -7.69 0.52 6.08
C GLN A 711 -8.17 1.93 6.47
N GLY A 712 -8.92 2.59 5.58
CA GLY A 712 -9.40 3.96 5.74
C GLY A 712 -8.77 4.88 4.70
N VAL A 713 -8.32 6.06 5.14
CA VAL A 713 -7.45 6.94 4.33
C VAL A 713 -6.14 7.19 5.08
N SER A 714 -5.02 6.87 4.45
CA SER A 714 -3.67 7.14 4.97
C SER A 714 -3.13 8.39 4.31
N ILE A 715 -2.70 9.41 5.07
CA ILE A 715 -2.30 10.72 4.52
C ILE A 715 -0.80 10.91 4.72
N ALA A 716 -0.11 11.35 3.67
CA ALA A 716 1.20 11.98 3.74
C ALA A 716 1.09 13.48 3.45
N ALA A 717 1.91 14.28 4.09
CA ALA A 717 2.21 15.62 3.60
C ALA A 717 3.68 15.93 3.83
N SER A 718 4.31 16.57 2.85
CA SER A 718 5.63 17.16 3.04
C SER A 718 5.54 18.67 3.02
N PHE A 719 6.30 19.34 3.88
CA PHE A 719 6.39 20.79 3.93
C PHE A 719 7.72 21.25 4.54
N THR A 720 8.11 22.46 4.19
CA THR A 720 9.19 23.21 4.83
C THR A 720 8.61 24.31 5.72
N LEU A 721 9.27 24.65 6.83
CA LEU A 721 8.82 25.76 7.68
C LEU A 721 8.90 27.10 6.91
N PRO A 722 7.85 27.95 6.97
CA PRO A 722 7.76 29.14 6.12
C PRO A 722 8.92 30.12 6.36
N ALA A 723 9.32 30.84 5.30
CA ALA A 723 10.44 31.77 5.33
C ALA A 723 10.35 32.77 6.50
N GLY A 724 9.18 33.38 6.69
CA GLY A 724 8.86 34.26 7.83
C GLY A 724 7.63 33.79 8.60
N CYS A 725 7.74 33.71 9.93
CA CYS A 725 6.66 33.26 10.83
C CYS A 725 5.65 34.35 11.25
N GLY A 726 5.79 35.59 10.77
CA GLY A 726 4.88 36.70 11.13
C GLY A 726 4.73 36.90 12.65
N GLN A 727 3.50 36.78 13.16
CA GLN A 727 3.22 36.80 14.61
C GLN A 727 3.02 35.42 15.23
N ASP A 728 3.14 34.34 14.46
CA ASP A 728 2.97 32.98 14.98
C ASP A 728 4.16 32.58 15.86
N MET A 729 3.91 32.50 17.16
CA MET A 729 4.93 32.15 18.17
C MET A 729 5.29 30.66 18.15
N PHE A 730 4.37 29.78 17.72
CA PHE A 730 4.68 28.36 17.57
C PHE A 730 5.63 28.15 16.39
N CYS A 731 5.37 28.79 15.25
CA CYS A 731 6.28 28.81 14.11
C CYS A 731 7.69 29.31 14.49
N LYS A 732 7.80 30.40 15.27
CA LYS A 732 9.10 30.93 15.72
C LYS A 732 9.88 29.95 16.61
N VAL A 733 9.19 29.20 17.45
CA VAL A 733 9.79 28.15 18.29
C VAL A 733 10.18 26.93 17.44
N ALA A 734 9.29 26.47 16.56
CA ALA A 734 9.54 25.38 15.62
C ALA A 734 10.77 25.64 14.75
N LYS A 735 10.85 26.82 14.11
CA LYS A 735 11.99 27.20 13.26
C LYS A 735 13.32 27.32 14.01
N LYS A 736 13.29 27.52 15.33
CA LYS A 736 14.48 27.52 16.19
C LYS A 736 14.89 26.13 16.69
N LEU A 737 13.94 25.21 16.87
CA LEU A 737 14.20 23.85 17.36
C LEU A 737 14.44 22.83 16.23
N LEU A 738 13.74 22.99 15.11
CA LEU A 738 13.77 22.09 13.94
C LEU A 738 14.66 22.62 12.80
N GLY A 739 15.24 23.82 12.95
CA GLY A 739 15.99 24.49 11.88
C GLY A 739 15.10 25.20 10.86
N ALA A 740 15.73 25.93 9.93
CA ALA A 740 15.04 26.79 8.98
C ALA A 740 14.52 26.05 7.74
N ASP A 741 15.28 25.07 7.27
CA ASP A 741 15.17 24.49 5.92
C ASP A 741 14.94 22.96 5.94
N ILE A 742 14.54 22.40 7.10
CA ILE A 742 14.19 20.98 7.19
C ILE A 742 12.82 20.72 6.56
N GLU A 743 12.79 19.78 5.62
CA GLU A 743 11.60 19.16 5.08
C GLU A 743 11.01 18.15 6.09
N LEU A 744 9.73 18.29 6.42
CA LEU A 744 9.03 17.48 7.42
C LEU A 744 7.93 16.65 6.74
N LYS A 745 8.15 15.34 6.62
CA LYS A 745 7.13 14.37 6.19
C LYS A 745 6.19 14.02 7.35
N LEU A 746 4.98 14.58 7.34
CA LEU A 746 3.85 14.13 8.16
C LEU A 746 3.27 12.83 7.60
N LEU A 747 3.03 11.86 8.47
CA LEU A 747 2.23 10.66 8.18
C LEU A 747 1.04 10.57 9.14
N ALA A 748 -0.12 10.14 8.62
CA ALA A 748 -1.36 10.04 9.37
C ALA A 748 -2.26 8.89 8.88
N THR A 749 -3.24 8.48 9.69
CA THR A 749 -4.26 7.50 9.28
C THR A 749 -5.64 7.87 9.84
N LEU A 750 -6.59 8.00 8.93
CA LEU A 750 -8.00 8.35 9.18
C LEU A 750 -8.86 7.09 9.06
N ALA A 751 -9.08 6.40 10.19
CA ALA A 751 -9.93 5.21 10.27
C ALA A 751 -11.42 5.54 10.51
N THR A 752 -11.69 6.71 11.08
CA THR A 752 -13.03 7.29 11.29
C THR A 752 -13.01 8.77 10.90
N VAL A 753 -14.18 9.37 10.70
CA VAL A 753 -14.32 10.80 10.37
C VAL A 753 -14.11 11.72 11.60
N SER A 754 -13.81 11.14 12.76
CA SER A 754 -13.88 11.82 14.07
C SER A 754 -12.52 12.17 14.68
N ASP A 755 -11.45 11.48 14.29
CA ASP A 755 -10.16 11.55 14.96
C ASP A 755 -9.02 11.28 13.95
N LEU A 756 -8.01 12.15 13.95
CA LEU A 756 -6.84 12.16 13.08
C LEU A 756 -5.61 12.44 13.92
N HIS A 757 -4.72 11.45 14.04
CA HIS A 757 -3.37 11.63 14.59
C HIS A 757 -2.37 11.65 13.44
N MET A 758 -1.50 12.67 13.44
CA MET A 758 -0.44 12.86 12.46
C MET A 758 0.90 13.03 13.18
N LYS A 759 1.94 12.36 12.68
CA LYS A 759 3.30 12.53 13.19
C LYS A 759 4.29 12.71 12.04
N ALA A 760 5.07 13.79 12.10
CA ALA A 760 6.33 13.91 11.37
C ALA A 760 7.48 13.62 12.33
N VAL A 761 8.54 12.99 11.85
CA VAL A 761 9.77 12.75 12.61
C VAL A 761 10.98 13.11 11.74
N VAL A 762 11.88 13.89 12.31
CA VAL A 762 13.18 14.21 11.71
C VAL A 762 14.05 12.96 11.82
N GLY A 763 14.42 12.37 10.67
CA GLY A 763 15.15 11.10 10.60
C GLY A 763 16.61 11.14 11.08
N THR A 764 17.11 12.29 11.53
CA THR A 764 18.47 12.49 12.05
C THR A 764 18.42 12.91 13.52
N PRO A 765 19.10 12.20 14.44
CA PRO A 765 19.27 12.65 15.82
C PRO A 765 19.95 14.01 15.89
N VAL A 766 19.56 14.84 16.85
CA VAL A 766 20.18 16.14 17.12
C VAL A 766 21.08 16.01 18.35
N THR A 767 22.39 15.90 18.14
CA THR A 767 23.38 15.90 19.22
C THR A 767 23.38 17.27 19.92
N LEU A 768 23.10 17.29 21.22
CA LEU A 768 23.09 18.53 22.02
C LEU A 768 24.40 18.76 22.78
N ALA A 769 25.06 17.67 23.18
CA ALA A 769 26.37 17.63 23.82
C ALA A 769 26.97 16.21 23.70
N ASP A 770 28.23 16.04 24.08
CA ASP A 770 28.86 14.72 24.18
C ASP A 770 28.02 13.79 25.07
N GLY A 771 27.51 12.69 24.50
CA GLY A 771 26.67 11.70 25.21
C GLY A 771 25.23 12.15 25.50
N ILE A 772 24.73 13.20 24.85
CA ILE A 772 23.32 13.63 24.92
C ILE A 772 22.78 13.86 23.50
N GLU A 773 21.96 12.91 23.03
CA GLU A 773 21.26 13.00 21.75
C GLU A 773 19.75 13.17 21.94
N LEU A 774 19.18 14.05 21.12
CA LEU A 774 17.74 14.23 21.00
C LEU A 774 17.25 13.47 19.76
N GLN A 775 16.67 12.29 20.00
CA GLN A 775 16.03 11.42 19.02
C GLN A 775 14.52 11.70 18.93
N ASP A 776 13.80 11.02 18.04
CA ASP A 776 12.34 11.15 17.81
C ASP A 776 11.82 12.60 17.56
N VAL A 777 12.71 13.56 17.25
CA VAL A 777 12.35 14.98 17.13
C VAL A 777 11.30 15.14 16.05
N GLY A 778 10.10 15.59 16.41
CA GLY A 778 8.96 15.44 15.52
C GLY A 778 7.80 16.38 15.80
N LEU A 779 7.17 16.86 14.73
CA LEU A 779 5.91 17.57 14.82
C LEU A 779 4.78 16.54 14.97
N GLU A 780 4.17 16.52 16.14
CA GLU A 780 2.95 15.77 16.44
C GLU A 780 1.74 16.69 16.29
N ILE A 781 0.70 16.22 15.59
CA ILE A 781 -0.56 16.93 15.39
C ILE A 781 -1.69 15.96 15.70
N GLU A 782 -2.46 16.26 16.74
CA GLU A 782 -3.64 15.50 17.15
C GLU A 782 -4.88 16.36 16.86
N VAL A 783 -5.86 15.82 16.14
CA VAL A 783 -7.08 16.53 15.74
C VAL A 783 -8.26 15.59 15.89
N GLY A 784 -9.16 15.84 16.84
CA GLY A 784 -10.27 14.94 17.14
C GLY A 784 -11.48 15.63 17.73
N THR A 785 -12.57 14.89 17.92
CA THR A 785 -13.84 15.45 18.42
C THR A 785 -13.77 16.10 19.82
N THR A 786 -12.70 15.87 20.58
CA THR A 786 -12.54 16.37 21.96
C THR A 786 -11.21 17.06 22.27
N ASN A 787 -10.19 16.89 21.42
CA ASN A 787 -8.84 17.37 21.68
C ASN A 787 -8.15 17.71 20.35
N ASN A 788 -7.79 18.99 20.14
CA ASN A 788 -6.93 19.39 19.02
C ASN A 788 -5.67 20.07 19.56
N ALA A 789 -4.52 19.56 19.14
CA ALA A 789 -3.20 19.98 19.57
C ALA A 789 -2.16 19.90 18.43
N ILE A 790 -1.17 20.79 18.48
CA ILE A 790 0.04 20.75 17.67
C ILE A 790 1.24 20.90 18.60
N GLY A 791 2.26 20.06 18.46
CA GLY A 791 3.39 20.05 19.38
C GLY A 791 4.66 19.51 18.77
N ILE A 792 5.79 20.03 19.25
CA ILE A 792 7.11 19.47 18.96
C ILE A 792 7.40 18.46 20.05
N THR A 793 7.58 17.20 19.68
CA THR A 793 8.00 16.10 20.55
C THR A 793 9.47 15.76 20.34
N GLY A 794 10.06 15.07 21.30
CA GLY A 794 11.40 14.50 21.20
C GLY A 794 11.72 13.58 22.37
N SER A 795 12.75 12.76 22.20
CA SER A 795 13.26 11.80 23.17
C SER A 795 14.73 12.10 23.45
N LEU A 796 15.06 12.53 24.67
CA LEU A 796 16.46 12.60 25.12
C LEU A 796 16.86 11.22 25.66
N GLU A 797 17.80 10.57 25.00
CA GLU A 797 18.43 9.34 25.49
C GLU A 797 19.76 9.67 26.17
N PHE A 798 19.98 9.08 27.35
CA PHE A 798 21.23 9.18 28.11
C PHE A 798 21.91 7.82 28.12
N GLU A 799 23.15 7.70 27.64
CA GLU A 799 23.87 6.42 27.63
C GLU A 799 24.16 5.90 29.04
N THR A 800 24.55 6.80 29.95
CA THR A 800 24.90 6.46 31.34
C THR A 800 24.28 7.46 32.33
N PRO A 801 23.26 7.07 33.11
CA PRO A 801 22.54 5.78 33.09
C PRO A 801 21.52 5.70 31.93
N PRO A 802 21.21 4.50 31.43
CA PRO A 802 20.23 4.29 30.35
C PRO A 802 18.83 4.72 30.81
N VAL A 803 18.42 5.90 30.37
CA VAL A 803 17.16 6.57 30.72
C VAL A 803 16.70 7.34 29.49
N ILE A 804 15.40 7.26 29.18
CA ILE A 804 14.77 8.02 28.10
C ILE A 804 13.83 9.06 28.72
N LEU A 805 14.15 10.34 28.54
CA LEU A 805 13.25 11.46 28.81
C LEU A 805 12.51 11.81 27.52
N ARG A 806 11.27 11.34 27.40
CA ARG A 806 10.34 11.77 26.34
C ARG A 806 9.73 13.11 26.76
N GLY A 807 9.38 13.94 25.80
CA GLY A 807 8.67 15.18 26.09
C GLY A 807 8.22 15.93 24.85
N GLY A 808 7.60 17.07 25.07
CA GLY A 808 7.21 17.98 24.02
C GLY A 808 6.63 19.29 24.50
N ILE A 809 6.67 20.28 23.64
CA ILE A 809 6.08 21.61 23.83
C ILE A 809 5.11 21.90 22.68
N GLY A 810 3.91 22.38 23.00
CA GLY A 810 2.89 22.59 21.98
C GLY A 810 1.82 23.59 22.35
N ALA A 811 0.84 23.71 21.46
CA ALA A 811 -0.37 24.47 21.63
C ALA A 811 -1.59 23.57 21.40
N SER A 812 -2.68 23.87 22.09
CA SER A 812 -3.97 23.21 21.97
C SER A 812 -5.09 24.25 22.01
N GLN A 813 -6.34 23.84 21.78
CA GLN A 813 -7.50 24.71 22.04
C GLN A 813 -7.53 25.23 23.50
N SER A 814 -6.91 24.53 24.45
CA SER A 814 -6.85 24.94 25.87
C SER A 814 -5.67 25.87 26.21
N GLY A 815 -4.77 26.13 25.26
CA GLY A 815 -3.55 26.91 25.46
C GLY A 815 -2.26 26.14 25.19
N GLY A 816 -1.14 26.74 25.61
CA GLY A 816 0.19 26.14 25.47
C GLY A 816 0.43 25.06 26.52
N TYR A 817 1.15 23.99 26.16
CA TYR A 817 1.48 22.90 27.06
C TYR A 817 2.96 22.49 26.98
N LEU A 818 3.44 21.91 28.07
CA LEU A 818 4.74 21.26 28.21
C LEU A 818 4.52 19.88 28.84
N LYS A 819 4.79 18.81 28.08
CA LYS A 819 4.76 17.41 28.55
C LYS A 819 6.18 16.87 28.68
N MET A 820 6.46 16.13 29.75
CA MET A 820 7.72 15.42 29.98
C MET A 820 7.44 14.12 30.74
N SER A 821 7.95 13.00 30.25
CA SER A 821 7.82 11.69 30.88
C SER A 821 9.14 10.91 30.80
N MET A 822 9.39 10.07 31.80
CA MET A 822 10.63 9.30 31.93
C MET A 822 10.28 7.81 32.02
N GLU A 823 10.77 7.03 31.07
CA GLU A 823 10.54 5.58 31.05
C GLU A 823 11.70 4.85 31.74
N GLY A 824 11.38 3.92 32.66
CA GLY A 824 12.37 3.14 33.40
C GLY A 824 12.96 3.84 34.62
N MET A 825 13.98 3.20 35.23
CA MET A 825 14.56 3.59 36.52
C MET A 825 15.95 4.21 36.38
N TRP A 826 16.10 5.49 36.73
CA TRP A 826 17.39 6.11 37.02
C TRP A 826 17.97 5.51 38.31
N ASN A 827 18.75 4.45 38.17
CA ASN A 827 19.48 3.83 39.28
C ASN A 827 20.66 4.71 39.73
N LYS A 828 20.89 4.77 41.05
CA LYS A 828 21.83 5.72 41.70
C LYS A 828 21.50 7.19 41.40
N ALA A 829 20.22 7.55 41.51
CA ALA A 829 19.75 8.91 41.25
C ALA A 829 20.53 9.94 42.08
N PHE A 830 20.98 11.01 41.43
CA PHE A 830 21.85 12.06 42.01
C PHE A 830 23.17 11.53 42.64
N GLY A 831 23.64 10.35 42.24
CA GLY A 831 24.85 9.71 42.77
C GLY A 831 24.63 8.96 44.10
N ILE A 832 23.38 8.73 44.52
CA ILE A 832 23.03 8.11 45.80
C ILE A 832 22.84 6.60 45.61
N ASP A 833 23.80 5.79 46.09
CA ASP A 833 23.85 4.32 45.88
C ASP A 833 22.60 3.53 46.32
N PHE A 834 21.77 4.09 47.21
CA PHE A 834 20.54 3.47 47.73
C PHE A 834 19.26 4.08 47.16
N LEU A 835 19.35 4.92 46.13
CA LEU A 835 18.19 5.60 45.54
C LEU A 835 18.10 5.32 44.05
N ALA A 836 16.91 4.93 43.60
CA ALA A 836 16.52 5.01 42.21
C ALA A 836 15.18 5.73 42.08
N ILE A 837 15.01 6.49 41.00
CA ILE A 837 13.77 7.20 40.68
C ILE A 837 13.41 6.85 39.24
N GLY A 838 12.16 6.56 38.95
CA GLY A 838 11.72 6.08 37.65
C GLY A 838 10.28 6.41 37.34
N ASP A 839 9.86 6.04 36.13
CA ASP A 839 8.46 6.07 35.67
C ASP A 839 7.81 7.46 35.85
N ILE A 840 8.60 8.54 35.74
CA ILE A 840 8.20 9.93 36.07
C ILE A 840 7.24 10.47 35.01
N ILE A 841 6.26 11.27 35.44
CA ILE A 841 5.47 12.14 34.56
C ILE A 841 5.47 13.58 35.10
N PHE A 842 5.44 14.53 34.18
CA PHE A 842 5.23 15.96 34.42
C PHE A 842 4.50 16.57 33.21
N GLU A 843 3.29 17.08 33.43
CA GLU A 843 2.51 17.81 32.42
C GLU A 843 2.12 19.18 32.98
N LEU A 844 2.29 20.22 32.18
CA LEU A 844 1.96 21.60 32.54
C LEU A 844 1.27 22.30 31.38
N SER A 845 -0.02 22.62 31.54
CA SER A 845 -0.76 23.46 30.57
C SER A 845 -0.99 24.87 31.10
N ILE A 846 -1.03 25.86 30.19
CA ILE A 846 -1.11 27.29 30.48
C ILE A 846 -2.11 27.95 29.51
N THR A 847 -3.19 28.55 30.04
CA THR A 847 -4.21 29.21 29.20
C THR A 847 -3.75 30.59 28.69
N PRO A 848 -4.08 30.99 27.45
CA PRO A 848 -3.63 32.27 26.88
C PRO A 848 -4.23 33.49 27.59
N GLU A 849 -5.50 33.40 28.02
CA GLU A 849 -6.28 34.55 28.49
C GLU A 849 -5.75 35.22 29.77
N ILE A 850 -5.02 34.48 30.62
CA ILE A 850 -4.60 34.97 31.95
C ILE A 850 -3.15 34.57 32.32
N SER A 851 -2.43 33.81 31.49
CA SER A 851 -1.11 33.25 31.83
C SER A 851 -1.10 32.45 33.15
N VAL A 852 -2.19 31.70 33.41
CA VAL A 852 -2.34 30.87 34.61
C VAL A 852 -2.27 29.40 34.23
N ILE A 853 -1.61 28.60 35.07
CA ILE A 853 -1.57 27.14 34.96
C ILE A 853 -3.00 26.59 34.95
N SER A 854 -3.34 25.87 33.88
CA SER A 854 -4.66 25.26 33.64
C SER A 854 -4.69 23.78 34.01
N SER A 855 -3.62 23.03 33.74
CA SER A 855 -3.34 21.72 34.33
C SER A 855 -1.92 21.67 34.89
N LEU A 856 -1.75 20.93 35.98
CA LEU A 856 -0.46 20.43 36.47
C LEU A 856 -0.63 18.96 36.83
N GLU A 857 0.11 18.09 36.17
CA GLU A 857 0.21 16.67 36.51
C GLU A 857 1.66 16.34 36.85
N PHE A 858 1.87 15.57 37.91
CA PHE A 858 3.20 15.19 38.38
C PHE A 858 3.16 13.85 39.12
N GLY A 859 4.13 12.99 38.85
CA GLY A 859 4.30 11.76 39.61
C GLY A 859 5.49 10.93 39.17
N GLY A 860 5.60 9.74 39.76
CA GLY A 860 6.60 8.74 39.43
C GLY A 860 6.76 7.69 40.52
N ARG A 861 7.82 6.90 40.39
CA ARG A 861 8.20 5.80 41.28
C ARG A 861 9.57 6.06 41.89
N ALA A 862 9.76 5.62 43.13
CA ALA A 862 11.03 5.67 43.83
C ALA A 862 11.33 4.33 44.50
N ILE A 863 12.59 3.92 44.48
CA ILE A 863 13.11 2.74 45.18
C ILE A 863 14.19 3.20 46.14
N ILE A 864 14.01 2.87 47.42
CA ILE A 864 14.90 3.26 48.52
C ILE A 864 15.48 1.99 49.14
N GLY A 865 16.77 1.75 48.89
CA GLY A 865 17.53 0.61 49.37
C GLY A 865 18.65 0.21 48.40
N TYR A 866 19.57 -0.66 48.86
CA TYR A 866 20.64 -1.19 48.01
C TYR A 866 20.09 -2.26 47.06
N GLN A 867 19.82 -1.88 45.80
CA GLN A 867 19.24 -2.76 44.79
C GLN A 867 20.12 -3.98 44.44
N ASN A 868 21.44 -3.86 44.60
CA ASN A 868 22.44 -4.87 44.19
C ASN A 868 23.02 -5.70 45.37
N ASP A 869 22.50 -5.54 46.59
CA ASP A 869 22.89 -6.37 47.73
C ASP A 869 21.90 -7.53 47.89
N PRO A 870 22.32 -8.81 47.76
CA PRO A 870 21.43 -9.97 47.91
C PRO A 870 20.87 -10.15 49.34
N ASN A 871 21.38 -9.40 50.33
CA ASN A 871 20.84 -9.36 51.69
C ASN A 871 19.78 -8.27 51.87
N ALA A 872 19.57 -7.41 50.87
CA ALA A 872 18.68 -6.27 50.95
C ALA A 872 17.30 -6.52 50.33
N THR A 873 16.29 -5.86 50.88
CA THR A 873 14.93 -5.81 50.30
C THR A 873 14.51 -4.34 50.22
N PRO A 874 14.73 -3.66 49.08
CA PRO A 874 14.42 -2.24 48.93
C PRO A 874 12.94 -1.91 49.19
N ILE A 875 12.68 -0.71 49.67
CA ILE A 875 11.33 -0.15 49.78
C ILE A 875 11.01 0.57 48.47
N GLU A 876 10.10 0.00 47.69
CA GLU A 876 9.49 0.67 46.54
C GLU A 876 8.27 1.50 46.96
N GLY A 877 8.02 2.60 46.26
CA GLY A 877 6.77 3.35 46.33
C GLY A 877 6.54 4.22 45.09
N SER A 878 5.31 4.69 44.90
CA SER A 878 4.92 5.55 43.79
C SER A 878 3.92 6.61 44.24
N ALA A 879 3.87 7.75 43.55
CA ALA A 879 2.89 8.80 43.79
C ALA A 879 2.60 9.55 42.49
N TYR A 880 1.32 9.85 42.23
CA TYR A 880 0.83 10.56 41.05
C TYR A 880 -0.28 11.52 41.45
N ILE A 881 -0.18 12.79 41.06
CA ILE A 881 -1.18 13.84 41.31
C ILE A 881 -1.46 14.57 40.00
N GLY A 882 -2.75 14.77 39.70
CA GLY A 882 -3.21 15.63 38.61
C GLY A 882 -4.20 16.66 39.13
N VAL A 883 -3.96 17.93 38.79
CA VAL A 883 -4.82 19.07 39.15
C VAL A 883 -5.14 19.85 37.89
N ASN A 884 -6.38 19.75 37.43
CA ASN A 884 -6.93 20.52 36.32
C ASN A 884 -7.92 21.56 36.86
N LYS A 885 -7.69 22.82 36.49
CA LYS A 885 -8.46 23.99 36.91
C LYS A 885 -9.67 24.26 36.00
N ILE A 886 -9.65 23.77 34.77
CA ILE A 886 -10.73 23.91 33.78
C ILE A 886 -11.81 22.85 34.05
N ASP A 887 -11.44 21.57 34.02
CA ASP A 887 -12.31 20.47 34.44
C ASP A 887 -11.78 19.79 35.70
N SER A 888 -12.33 20.20 36.84
CA SER A 888 -12.06 19.59 38.15
C SER A 888 -12.42 18.10 38.25
N ARG A 889 -13.11 17.50 37.26
CA ARG A 889 -13.36 16.06 37.19
C ARG A 889 -12.17 15.26 36.66
N GLN A 890 -11.15 15.92 36.09
CA GLN A 890 -9.86 15.33 35.75
C GLN A 890 -8.91 15.26 36.95
N ASN A 891 -9.29 15.81 38.10
CA ASN A 891 -8.45 15.79 39.30
C ASN A 891 -8.29 14.36 39.86
N TYR A 892 -7.05 13.96 40.08
CA TYR A 892 -6.71 12.67 40.68
C TYR A 892 -5.54 12.76 41.66
N CYS A 893 -5.45 11.76 42.52
CA CYS A 893 -4.29 11.48 43.37
C CYS A 893 -4.20 9.97 43.58
N SER A 894 -3.02 9.38 43.37
CA SER A 894 -2.77 7.95 43.54
C SER A 894 -1.40 7.75 44.19
N GLY A 895 -1.26 6.73 45.02
CA GLY A 895 0.02 6.41 45.62
C GLY A 895 0.07 5.01 46.23
N SER A 896 1.27 4.44 46.23
CA SER A 896 1.54 3.15 46.85
C SER A 896 2.89 3.16 47.55
N ILE A 897 3.04 2.33 48.57
CA ILE A 897 4.31 1.99 49.18
C ILE A 897 4.30 0.53 49.60
N SER A 898 5.41 -0.15 49.35
CA SER A 898 5.68 -1.51 49.79
C SER A 898 5.84 -1.62 51.31
N ALA A 899 6.28 -2.78 51.80
CA ALA A 899 6.36 -3.10 53.23
C ALA A 899 7.14 -2.02 54.04
N LEU A 900 6.42 -1.26 54.88
CA LEU A 900 6.96 -0.16 55.67
C LEU A 900 6.95 -0.52 57.16
N THR A 901 7.84 -1.43 57.54
CA THR A 901 8.06 -1.87 58.94
C THR A 901 9.52 -1.64 59.36
N VAL A 902 9.81 -1.65 60.66
CA VAL A 902 11.20 -1.48 61.15
C VAL A 902 12.15 -2.53 60.55
N PRO A 903 11.81 -3.84 60.46
CA PRO A 903 12.62 -4.81 59.73
C PRO A 903 12.79 -4.50 58.25
N ALA A 904 11.75 -4.05 57.55
CA ALA A 904 11.84 -3.76 56.12
C ALA A 904 12.74 -2.55 55.83
N ILE A 905 12.64 -1.48 56.63
CA ILE A 905 13.52 -0.32 56.55
C ILE A 905 14.99 -0.71 56.79
N LEU A 906 15.26 -1.58 57.76
CA LEU A 906 16.63 -2.06 58.01
C LEU A 906 17.15 -2.92 56.85
N ARG A 907 16.34 -3.87 56.37
CA ARG A 907 16.69 -4.73 55.21
C ARG A 907 16.89 -3.93 53.93
N ALA A 908 16.19 -2.81 53.72
CA ALA A 908 16.44 -1.96 52.55
C ALA A 908 17.92 -1.51 52.45
N PHE A 909 18.61 -1.33 53.59
CA PHE A 909 20.03 -0.98 53.65
C PHE A 909 20.95 -2.18 54.00
N GLY A 910 20.52 -3.40 53.66
CA GLY A 910 21.27 -4.64 53.92
C GLY A 910 21.42 -5.01 55.40
N GLN A 911 20.73 -4.31 56.31
CA GLN A 911 20.85 -4.54 57.75
C GLN A 911 19.82 -5.55 58.25
N SER A 912 20.29 -6.65 58.85
CA SER A 912 19.43 -7.65 59.49
C SER A 912 19.79 -7.78 60.97
N PHE A 913 19.05 -7.05 61.81
CA PHE A 913 19.17 -7.14 63.27
C PHE A 913 18.06 -8.02 63.84
N LYS A 914 18.39 -8.88 64.80
CA LYS A 914 17.39 -9.61 65.58
C LYS A 914 16.72 -8.66 66.58
N LEU A 915 15.63 -8.05 66.17
CA LEU A 915 14.86 -7.11 66.96
C LEU A 915 14.07 -7.83 68.07
N PRO A 916 13.66 -7.12 69.14
CA PRO A 916 12.54 -7.56 69.96
C PRO A 916 11.28 -7.70 69.10
N SER A 917 10.46 -8.73 69.32
CA SER A 917 9.27 -9.00 68.49
C SER A 917 8.33 -7.80 68.37
N PHE A 918 8.16 -7.03 69.46
CA PHE A 918 7.35 -5.82 69.47
C PHE A 918 7.82 -4.72 68.49
N LEU A 919 9.06 -4.76 68.00
CA LEU A 919 9.57 -3.89 66.91
C LEU A 919 9.55 -4.57 65.54
N GLU A 920 9.56 -5.90 65.48
CA GLU A 920 9.34 -6.65 64.22
C GLU A 920 7.90 -6.46 63.72
N GLU A 921 6.96 -6.27 64.65
CA GLU A 921 5.51 -6.20 64.44
C GLU A 921 4.97 -4.78 64.17
N ILE A 922 5.79 -3.72 64.12
CA ILE A 922 5.31 -2.33 63.96
C ILE A 922 5.53 -1.81 62.53
N GLY A 923 4.44 -1.40 61.89
CA GLY A 923 4.41 -0.71 60.60
C GLY A 923 3.33 -1.26 59.66
N PHE A 924 3.54 -1.14 58.35
CA PHE A 924 2.67 -1.72 57.32
C PHE A 924 3.35 -2.93 56.66
N PRO A 925 3.19 -4.17 57.18
CA PRO A 925 3.87 -5.36 56.65
C PRO A 925 3.56 -5.67 55.18
N ASP A 926 2.32 -5.44 54.76
CA ASP A 926 1.87 -5.70 53.38
C ASP A 926 1.92 -4.43 52.50
N GLY A 927 2.43 -3.31 53.04
CA GLY A 927 2.39 -1.99 52.40
C GLY A 927 1.05 -1.26 52.53
N VAL A 928 0.93 -0.16 51.77
CA VAL A 928 -0.28 0.68 51.66
C VAL A 928 -0.45 1.13 50.22
N SER A 929 -1.69 1.15 49.74
CA SER A 929 -2.10 1.73 48.47
C SER A 929 -3.32 2.62 48.67
N PHE A 930 -3.41 3.72 47.91
CA PHE A 930 -4.58 4.56 47.85
C PHE A 930 -4.73 5.19 46.46
N SER A 931 -5.97 5.45 46.04
CA SER A 931 -6.23 6.30 44.88
C SER A 931 -7.54 7.06 45.02
N PHE A 932 -7.63 8.19 44.35
CA PHE A 932 -8.81 9.01 44.19
C PHE A 932 -8.82 9.58 42.78
N SER A 933 -9.92 9.42 42.06
CA SER A 933 -10.18 10.18 40.84
C SER A 933 -11.67 10.33 40.58
N ALA A 934 -12.09 11.49 40.08
CA ALA A 934 -13.49 11.74 39.72
C ALA A 934 -13.91 11.09 38.39
N GLN A 935 -12.96 10.76 37.52
CA GLN A 935 -13.14 9.96 36.29
C GLN A 935 -12.02 8.90 36.20
N GLY A 936 -12.23 7.80 35.45
CA GLY A 936 -11.15 6.84 35.21
C GLY A 936 -10.12 7.45 34.26
N LYS A 937 -8.83 7.41 34.60
CA LYS A 937 -7.76 8.00 33.80
C LYS A 937 -6.57 7.05 33.70
N THR A 938 -5.95 6.95 32.52
CA THR A 938 -4.65 6.33 32.32
C THR A 938 -3.64 7.43 32.01
N LEU A 939 -2.42 7.30 32.54
CA LEU A 939 -1.32 8.26 32.41
C LEU A 939 -0.37 7.84 31.27
N GLU A 940 0.48 8.75 30.77
CA GLU A 940 1.42 8.43 29.66
C GLU A 940 2.27 7.19 29.92
N ASN A 941 2.72 7.00 31.17
CA ASN A 941 3.50 5.84 31.62
C ASN A 941 2.66 4.55 31.82
N GLY A 942 1.44 4.49 31.27
CA GLY A 942 0.54 3.33 31.35
C GLY A 942 -0.17 3.12 32.68
N VAL A 943 0.06 3.96 33.70
CA VAL A 943 -0.57 3.82 35.02
C VAL A 943 -2.06 4.18 34.94
N THR A 944 -2.94 3.19 35.13
CA THR A 944 -4.40 3.40 35.20
C THR A 944 -4.86 3.68 36.64
N ILE A 945 -5.50 4.83 36.84
CA ILE A 945 -6.16 5.25 38.08
C ILE A 945 -7.67 5.03 37.93
N PRO A 946 -8.28 4.12 38.73
CA PRO A 946 -9.71 3.82 38.62
C PRO A 946 -10.59 4.95 39.17
N GLN A 947 -11.79 5.09 38.60
CA GLN A 947 -12.78 6.07 39.04
C GLN A 947 -13.31 5.74 40.45
N GLY A 948 -13.26 6.71 41.36
CA GLY A 948 -13.68 6.57 42.75
C GLY A 948 -12.56 6.82 43.76
N PHE A 949 -12.81 6.46 45.02
CA PHE A 949 -11.82 6.40 46.08
C PHE A 949 -11.48 4.94 46.40
N PHE A 950 -10.20 4.62 46.55
CA PHE A 950 -9.68 3.30 46.87
C PHE A 950 -8.61 3.43 47.95
N PHE A 951 -8.56 2.48 48.88
CA PHE A 951 -7.51 2.34 49.87
C PHE A 951 -7.38 0.86 50.24
N SER A 952 -6.17 0.30 50.21
CA SER A 952 -5.91 -1.04 50.75
C SER A 952 -4.55 -1.07 51.44
N GLY A 953 -4.51 -1.67 52.62
CA GLY A 953 -3.28 -1.86 53.38
C GLY A 953 -3.50 -2.58 54.70
N THR A 954 -2.43 -3.15 55.24
CA THR A 954 -2.40 -3.82 56.53
C THR A 954 -1.52 -3.03 57.49
N LEU A 955 -2.11 -2.50 58.55
CA LEU A 955 -1.39 -1.91 59.68
C LEU A 955 -1.16 -2.97 60.74
N GLN A 956 0.08 -3.13 61.20
CA GLN A 956 0.41 -3.93 62.38
C GLN A 956 1.05 -3.06 63.46
N ILE A 957 0.57 -3.19 64.69
CA ILE A 957 1.08 -2.52 65.89
C ILE A 957 1.04 -3.54 67.03
N LEU A 958 2.20 -4.08 67.40
CA LEU A 958 2.29 -5.20 68.34
C LEU A 958 1.45 -6.40 67.82
N SER A 959 0.80 -7.13 68.72
CA SER A 959 -0.12 -8.24 68.42
C SER A 959 -1.45 -7.82 67.78
N PHE A 960 -1.62 -6.55 67.37
CA PHE A 960 -2.80 -6.10 66.62
C PHE A 960 -2.42 -5.91 65.15
N ARG A 961 -2.90 -6.80 64.28
CA ARG A 961 -2.89 -6.61 62.82
C ARG A 961 -4.30 -6.22 62.36
N VAL A 962 -4.41 -5.14 61.59
CA VAL A 962 -5.66 -4.61 61.03
C VAL A 962 -5.45 -4.37 59.54
N SER A 963 -6.14 -5.13 58.68
CA SER A 963 -6.21 -4.90 57.24
C SER A 963 -7.51 -4.19 56.88
N ALA A 964 -7.45 -3.22 55.97
CA ALA A 964 -8.62 -2.47 55.53
C ALA A 964 -8.63 -2.26 54.02
N ASP A 965 -9.61 -2.86 53.34
CA ASP A 965 -9.91 -2.70 51.92
C ASP A 965 -11.13 -1.78 51.76
N LEU A 966 -10.92 -0.53 51.35
CA LEU A 966 -11.95 0.46 51.10
C LEU A 966 -12.03 0.77 49.60
N LYS A 967 -13.24 0.82 49.06
CA LYS A 967 -13.53 1.16 47.67
C LYS A 967 -14.87 1.89 47.59
N LEU A 968 -14.91 3.04 46.92
CA LEU A 968 -16.10 3.85 46.68
C LEU A 968 -16.07 4.33 45.22
N ASP A 969 -16.81 3.66 44.35
CA ASP A 969 -16.97 4.02 42.93
C ASP A 969 -18.43 4.43 42.62
N PRO A 970 -18.74 4.95 41.41
CA PRO A 970 -20.11 5.38 41.06
C PRO A 970 -21.15 4.25 41.09
N THR A 971 -20.74 2.98 41.14
CA THR A 971 -21.61 1.80 41.16
C THR A 971 -21.73 1.19 42.56
N SER A 972 -20.78 1.43 43.47
CA SER A 972 -20.66 0.70 44.74
C SER A 972 -19.84 1.39 45.84
N LEU A 973 -20.25 1.16 47.09
CA LEU A 973 -19.46 1.37 48.31
C LEU A 973 -19.12 0.01 48.92
N TYR A 974 -17.84 -0.33 48.95
CA TYR A 974 -17.27 -1.51 49.58
C TYR A 974 -16.28 -1.09 50.67
N ALA A 975 -16.37 -1.70 51.85
CA ALA A 975 -15.41 -1.53 52.93
C ALA A 975 -15.28 -2.84 53.71
N LYS A 976 -14.14 -3.51 53.62
CA LYS A 976 -13.80 -4.72 54.39
C LYS A 976 -12.65 -4.39 55.34
N VAL A 977 -12.92 -4.37 56.63
CA VAL A 977 -11.91 -4.29 57.69
C VAL A 977 -11.84 -5.65 58.38
N THR A 978 -10.63 -6.19 58.50
CA THR A 978 -10.34 -7.43 59.22
C THR A 978 -9.27 -7.18 60.27
N VAL A 979 -9.47 -7.71 61.48
CA VAL A 979 -8.43 -7.76 62.51
C VAL A 979 -7.99 -9.22 62.63
N ASP A 980 -6.71 -9.49 62.89
CA ASP A 980 -6.27 -10.84 63.29
C ASP A 980 -6.87 -11.21 64.66
N GLU A 981 -6.80 -12.50 65.03
CA GLU A 981 -7.15 -12.90 66.40
C GLU A 981 -6.11 -12.39 67.40
N PHE A 982 -6.56 -11.91 68.57
CA PHE A 982 -5.66 -11.40 69.60
C PHE A 982 -6.11 -11.71 71.03
N ASP A 983 -5.13 -11.90 71.90
CA ASP A 983 -5.30 -12.31 73.30
C ASP A 983 -4.77 -11.26 74.27
N ILE A 984 -5.67 -10.66 75.05
CA ILE A 984 -5.30 -9.75 76.14
C ILE A 984 -5.12 -10.58 77.42
N GLY A 985 -3.92 -10.53 77.99
CA GLY A 985 -3.62 -11.10 79.31
C GLY A 985 -3.64 -12.62 79.36
N ASN A 986 -3.03 -13.29 78.38
CA ASN A 986 -2.90 -14.75 78.31
C ASN A 986 -4.25 -15.50 78.33
N GLY A 987 -5.19 -15.16 77.45
CA GLY A 987 -6.50 -15.83 77.39
C GLY A 987 -7.55 -15.28 78.36
N LEU A 988 -7.30 -14.16 79.04
CA LEU A 988 -8.33 -13.49 79.85
C LEU A 988 -9.42 -12.85 78.99
N ILE A 989 -9.04 -12.28 77.84
CA ILE A 989 -9.93 -11.82 76.77
C ILE A 989 -9.31 -12.24 75.43
N HIS A 990 -9.90 -13.25 74.80
CA HIS A 990 -9.57 -13.69 73.44
C HIS A 990 -10.60 -13.09 72.47
N ILE A 991 -10.16 -12.47 71.36
CA ILE A 991 -11.03 -11.96 70.30
C ILE A 991 -10.64 -12.60 68.97
N SER A 992 -11.61 -13.19 68.28
CA SER A 992 -11.46 -13.82 66.95
C SER A 992 -12.76 -13.66 66.14
N GLY A 993 -12.94 -14.42 65.06
CA GLY A 993 -14.19 -14.51 64.27
C GLY A 993 -15.17 -15.53 64.85
N SER A 994 -16.23 -15.87 64.10
CA SER A 994 -17.08 -17.04 64.41
C SER A 994 -16.41 -18.37 64.03
N SER A 995 -15.52 -18.35 63.04
CA SER A 995 -14.68 -19.49 62.66
C SER A 995 -13.31 -19.43 63.38
N SER A 996 -12.87 -20.53 63.98
CA SER A 996 -11.70 -20.58 64.87
C SER A 996 -10.33 -20.59 64.16
N LYS A 997 -10.22 -19.82 63.06
CA LYS A 997 -9.00 -19.64 62.23
C LYS A 997 -8.95 -18.26 61.54
N THR A 998 -9.84 -17.35 61.92
CA THR A 998 -10.01 -16.02 61.32
C THR A 998 -10.31 -15.06 62.45
N GLY A 999 -9.70 -13.87 62.48
CA GLY A 999 -10.12 -12.81 63.40
C GLY A 999 -11.41 -12.10 62.94
N PRO A 1000 -11.90 -11.08 63.67
CA PRO A 1000 -13.18 -10.44 63.40
C PRO A 1000 -13.19 -9.63 62.09
N ILE A 1001 -14.35 -9.61 61.44
CA ILE A 1001 -14.57 -9.05 60.09
C ILE A 1001 -15.75 -8.06 60.11
N LEU A 1002 -15.50 -6.83 59.69
CA LEU A 1002 -16.52 -5.86 59.29
C LEU A 1002 -16.48 -5.73 57.76
N LYS A 1003 -17.51 -6.18 57.05
CA LYS A 1003 -17.68 -5.96 55.61
C LYS A 1003 -18.98 -5.21 55.31
N VAL A 1004 -18.87 -4.08 54.63
CA VAL A 1004 -19.95 -3.33 53.97
C VAL A 1004 -19.75 -3.47 52.46
N ASP A 1005 -20.81 -3.73 51.71
CA ASP A 1005 -20.75 -4.00 50.27
C ASP A 1005 -22.10 -3.64 49.62
N ILE A 1006 -22.27 -2.36 49.32
CA ILE A 1006 -23.48 -1.76 48.76
C ILE A 1006 -23.22 -1.42 47.29
N GLY A 1007 -24.14 -1.79 46.40
CA GLY A 1007 -24.11 -1.44 44.98
C GLY A 1007 -25.45 -0.89 44.53
N TRP A 1008 -25.43 0.13 43.68
CA TRP A 1008 -26.63 0.84 43.22
C TRP A 1008 -27.13 0.32 41.86
N SER A 1009 -26.23 -0.26 41.05
CA SER A 1009 -26.53 -0.89 39.76
C SER A 1009 -25.59 -2.07 39.49
N PRO A 1010 -26.05 -3.34 39.53
CA PRO A 1010 -27.36 -3.76 40.04
C PRO A 1010 -27.51 -3.45 41.54
N LYS A 1011 -28.75 -3.25 41.99
CA LYS A 1011 -29.05 -2.95 43.39
C LYS A 1011 -28.73 -4.15 44.29
N ARG A 1012 -27.76 -3.99 45.17
CA ARG A 1012 -27.34 -4.97 46.19
C ARG A 1012 -26.91 -4.22 47.44
N ALA A 1013 -27.14 -4.79 48.62
CA ALA A 1013 -26.58 -4.28 49.86
C ALA A 1013 -26.21 -5.47 50.71
N LYS A 1014 -24.97 -5.52 51.20
CA LYS A 1014 -24.53 -6.51 52.17
C LYS A 1014 -23.76 -5.86 53.31
N LEU A 1015 -24.23 -6.08 54.53
CA LEU A 1015 -23.48 -5.86 55.76
C LEU A 1015 -23.11 -7.23 56.33
N LEU A 1016 -21.89 -7.38 56.83
CA LEU A 1016 -21.42 -8.50 57.61
C LEU A 1016 -20.59 -7.95 58.77
N ILE A 1017 -20.96 -8.30 60.00
CA ILE A 1017 -20.18 -8.11 61.21
C ILE A 1017 -20.02 -9.49 61.83
N ASP A 1018 -18.84 -10.08 61.68
CA ASP A 1018 -18.52 -11.38 62.24
C ASP A 1018 -17.43 -11.22 63.31
N GLY A 1019 -17.63 -11.85 64.46
CA GLY A 1019 -16.67 -11.77 65.56
C GLY A 1019 -17.06 -12.68 66.72
N SER A 1020 -16.08 -13.04 67.54
CA SER A 1020 -16.30 -13.63 68.85
C SER A 1020 -15.40 -12.99 69.88
N VAL A 1021 -15.89 -12.95 71.12
CA VAL A 1021 -15.13 -12.54 72.28
C VAL A 1021 -15.31 -13.58 73.38
N THR A 1022 -14.20 -14.06 73.93
CA THR A 1022 -14.20 -14.98 75.07
C THR A 1022 -13.55 -14.28 76.25
N VAL A 1023 -14.36 -13.86 77.23
CA VAL A 1023 -13.90 -13.21 78.46
C VAL A 1023 -13.96 -14.22 79.60
N LEU A 1024 -12.83 -14.49 80.27
CA LEU A 1024 -12.76 -15.43 81.39
C LEU A 1024 -13.35 -16.83 81.09
N GLY A 1025 -13.22 -17.29 79.84
CA GLY A 1025 -13.81 -18.55 79.35
C GLY A 1025 -15.32 -18.48 79.03
N ILE A 1026 -15.96 -17.32 79.19
CA ILE A 1026 -17.32 -17.04 78.70
C ILE A 1026 -17.21 -16.62 77.23
N HIS A 1027 -17.36 -17.61 76.34
CA HIS A 1027 -17.43 -17.39 74.89
C HIS A 1027 -18.76 -16.75 74.50
N ALA A 1028 -18.70 -15.71 73.66
CA ALA A 1028 -19.83 -15.12 72.96
C ALA A 1028 -19.41 -14.81 71.51
N SER A 1029 -19.95 -15.56 70.53
CA SER A 1029 -19.86 -15.21 69.11
C SER A 1029 -21.06 -14.34 68.69
N THR A 1030 -20.84 -13.48 67.70
CA THR A 1030 -21.86 -12.70 67.01
C THR A 1030 -21.57 -12.70 65.51
N THR A 1031 -22.53 -13.18 64.72
CA THR A 1031 -22.51 -13.09 63.26
C THR A 1031 -23.77 -12.34 62.83
N ILE A 1032 -23.59 -11.10 62.37
CA ILE A 1032 -24.66 -10.24 61.86
C ILE A 1032 -24.45 -10.11 60.35
N SER A 1033 -25.31 -10.70 59.53
CA SER A 1033 -25.26 -10.51 58.08
C SER A 1033 -26.61 -10.08 57.52
N MET A 1034 -26.65 -8.89 56.92
CA MET A 1034 -27.82 -8.37 56.21
C MET A 1034 -27.52 -8.41 54.72
N ASP A 1035 -28.33 -9.07 53.90
CA ASP A 1035 -28.28 -8.92 52.45
C ASP A 1035 -29.67 -9.07 51.78
N SER A 1036 -29.69 -9.22 50.44
CA SER A 1036 -30.92 -9.36 49.65
C SER A 1036 -31.77 -10.59 49.97
N SER A 1037 -31.23 -11.59 50.68
CA SER A 1037 -32.01 -12.71 51.22
C SER A 1037 -32.72 -12.37 52.53
N GLY A 1038 -32.16 -11.45 53.32
CA GLY A 1038 -32.70 -11.03 54.61
C GLY A 1038 -31.64 -10.51 55.59
N THR A 1039 -32.06 -10.26 56.82
CA THR A 1039 -31.17 -10.09 57.98
C THR A 1039 -31.05 -11.42 58.72
N TYR A 1040 -29.83 -11.92 58.85
CA TYR A 1040 -29.43 -12.98 59.77
C TYR A 1040 -28.62 -12.37 60.91
N PHE A 1041 -28.95 -12.74 62.14
CA PHE A 1041 -28.24 -12.33 63.35
C PHE A 1041 -28.21 -13.52 64.29
N ALA A 1042 -27.01 -14.03 64.57
CA ALA A 1042 -26.80 -15.11 65.53
C ALA A 1042 -25.83 -14.66 66.62
N ILE A 1043 -26.27 -14.73 67.88
CA ILE A 1043 -25.39 -14.68 69.05
C ILE A 1043 -25.38 -16.05 69.72
N GLU A 1044 -24.20 -16.67 69.88
CA GLU A 1044 -24.05 -17.91 70.65
C GLU A 1044 -23.14 -17.71 71.88
N GLY A 1045 -23.73 -17.87 73.07
CA GLY A 1045 -23.05 -17.69 74.35
C GLY A 1045 -22.96 -18.97 75.19
N LYS A 1046 -21.82 -19.18 75.87
CA LYS A 1046 -21.64 -20.25 76.87
C LYS A 1046 -21.51 -19.68 78.28
N PHE A 1047 -22.63 -19.57 79.00
CA PHE A 1047 -22.62 -19.09 80.40
C PHE A 1047 -22.16 -20.22 81.35
N LEU A 1048 -21.16 -19.90 82.19
CA LEU A 1048 -20.56 -20.80 83.21
C LEU A 1048 -20.15 -22.19 82.70
N ASN A 1049 -19.88 -22.34 81.39
CA ASN A 1049 -19.60 -23.62 80.73
C ASN A 1049 -20.67 -24.71 80.99
N LYS A 1050 -21.92 -24.31 81.23
CA LYS A 1050 -23.07 -25.17 81.55
C LYS A 1050 -24.36 -24.84 80.79
N PHE A 1051 -24.52 -23.58 80.37
CA PHE A 1051 -25.68 -23.12 79.62
C PHE A 1051 -25.21 -22.63 78.26
N GLN A 1052 -25.66 -23.27 77.19
CA GLN A 1052 -25.42 -22.86 75.81
C GLN A 1052 -26.67 -22.14 75.33
N ALA A 1053 -26.55 -20.86 74.96
CA ALA A 1053 -27.66 -20.00 74.59
C ALA A 1053 -27.39 -19.40 73.20
N SER A 1054 -28.11 -19.93 72.22
CA SER A 1054 -28.21 -19.41 70.85
C SER A 1054 -29.42 -18.49 70.73
N LEU A 1055 -29.17 -17.23 70.34
CA LEU A 1055 -30.20 -16.30 69.86
C LEU A 1055 -29.98 -16.08 68.37
N GLU A 1056 -30.77 -16.78 67.58
CA GLU A 1056 -30.81 -16.68 66.13
C GLU A 1056 -32.05 -15.86 65.71
N ILE A 1057 -31.87 -14.94 64.77
CA ILE A 1057 -32.90 -14.06 64.24
C ILE A 1057 -32.73 -14.01 62.72
N GLU A 1058 -33.74 -14.49 62.00
CA GLU A 1058 -33.88 -14.39 60.55
C GLU A 1058 -35.03 -13.42 60.24
N ALA A 1059 -34.88 -12.58 59.22
CA ALA A 1059 -35.92 -11.65 58.77
C ALA A 1059 -35.80 -11.39 57.27
N SER A 1060 -36.87 -11.63 56.51
CA SER A 1060 -36.94 -11.39 55.06
C SER A 1060 -36.82 -9.89 54.71
N TYR A 1061 -36.41 -9.59 53.46
CA TYR A 1061 -36.18 -8.22 53.01
C TYR A 1061 -37.49 -7.47 52.69
N GLY A 1062 -38.19 -7.02 53.72
CA GLY A 1062 -39.36 -6.15 53.60
C GLY A 1062 -40.14 -6.04 54.90
N SER A 1063 -40.49 -4.80 55.31
CA SER A 1063 -41.41 -4.50 56.42
C SER A 1063 -41.02 -5.08 57.80
N LEU A 1064 -40.66 -4.21 58.76
CA LEU A 1064 -40.50 -4.57 60.19
C LEU A 1064 -41.78 -5.15 60.85
N LYS A 1065 -42.90 -5.27 60.12
CA LYS A 1065 -44.15 -5.91 60.56
C LYS A 1065 -44.29 -7.38 60.11
N GLU A 1066 -43.41 -7.86 59.23
CA GLU A 1066 -43.51 -9.17 58.57
C GLU A 1066 -42.31 -10.09 58.86
N ALA A 1067 -41.34 -9.65 59.67
CA ALA A 1067 -40.19 -10.45 60.11
C ALA A 1067 -40.58 -11.56 61.11
N GLU A 1068 -40.07 -12.78 60.90
CA GLU A 1068 -40.37 -13.97 61.72
C GLU A 1068 -39.24 -14.30 62.73
N PHE A 1069 -39.36 -13.78 63.95
CA PHE A 1069 -38.30 -13.84 64.98
C PHE A 1069 -38.10 -15.24 65.59
N ARG A 1070 -37.12 -16.01 65.09
CA ARG A 1070 -36.89 -17.43 65.40
C ARG A 1070 -35.90 -17.72 66.56
N ALA A 1071 -36.13 -17.12 67.73
CA ALA A 1071 -35.24 -17.22 68.90
C ALA A 1071 -35.09 -18.65 69.47
N THR A 1072 -34.07 -19.40 69.01
CA THR A 1072 -33.91 -20.84 69.25
C THR A 1072 -32.97 -21.19 70.42
N GLY A 1073 -33.42 -20.97 71.66
CA GLY A 1073 -32.65 -21.29 72.87
C GLY A 1073 -32.71 -22.77 73.29
N THR A 1074 -31.59 -23.51 73.25
CA THR A 1074 -31.55 -24.97 73.50
C THR A 1074 -30.99 -25.37 74.88
N PHE A 1075 -31.88 -25.67 75.83
CA PHE A 1075 -31.50 -26.26 77.12
C PHE A 1075 -31.03 -27.72 76.95
N LYS A 1076 -29.72 -27.96 76.90
CA LYS A 1076 -29.12 -29.30 76.71
C LYS A 1076 -29.30 -30.31 77.87
N ASN A 1077 -29.93 -29.93 78.98
CA ASN A 1077 -30.25 -30.84 80.09
C ASN A 1077 -31.64 -30.50 80.67
N ASP A 1078 -32.44 -31.53 80.97
CA ASP A 1078 -33.76 -31.34 81.61
C ASP A 1078 -33.62 -30.96 83.09
N LEU A 1079 -33.86 -29.69 83.40
CA LEU A 1079 -33.86 -29.15 84.76
C LEU A 1079 -34.88 -29.85 85.68
N PHE A 1080 -35.99 -30.37 85.14
CA PHE A 1080 -37.06 -31.04 85.90
C PHE A 1080 -36.78 -32.51 86.21
N SER A 1081 -35.68 -33.07 85.71
CA SER A 1081 -35.12 -34.34 86.19
C SER A 1081 -34.33 -34.10 87.48
N SER A 1082 -33.23 -33.33 87.38
CA SER A 1082 -32.34 -33.01 88.51
C SER A 1082 -33.01 -32.23 89.65
N LEU A 1083 -34.09 -31.50 89.40
CA LEU A 1083 -34.90 -30.88 90.45
C LEU A 1083 -35.78 -31.91 91.18
N ARG A 1084 -36.34 -32.88 90.46
CA ARG A 1084 -37.20 -33.95 91.00
C ARG A 1084 -36.40 -34.90 91.89
N ASP A 1085 -35.25 -35.37 91.41
CA ASP A 1085 -34.34 -36.23 92.16
C ASP A 1085 -33.91 -35.59 93.50
N LYS A 1086 -33.68 -34.26 93.48
CA LYS A 1086 -33.37 -33.48 94.68
C LYS A 1086 -34.57 -33.23 95.59
N VAL A 1087 -35.77 -33.04 95.05
CA VAL A 1087 -36.99 -32.84 95.84
C VAL A 1087 -37.42 -34.16 96.51
N GLU A 1088 -37.39 -35.28 95.79
CA GLU A 1088 -37.67 -36.61 96.35
C GLU A 1088 -36.64 -36.95 97.44
N GLY A 1089 -35.34 -36.78 97.16
CA GLY A 1089 -34.27 -36.94 98.15
C GLY A 1089 -34.34 -35.99 99.36
N PHE A 1090 -34.99 -34.82 99.24
CA PHE A 1090 -35.23 -33.90 100.35
C PHE A 1090 -36.46 -34.31 101.18
N MET A 1091 -37.56 -34.68 100.53
CA MET A 1091 -38.78 -35.14 101.18
C MET A 1091 -38.57 -36.43 101.98
N ASP A 1092 -37.80 -37.38 101.45
CA ASP A 1092 -37.48 -38.64 102.14
C ASP A 1092 -36.68 -38.44 103.44
N ASN A 1093 -35.82 -37.42 103.46
CA ASN A 1093 -35.07 -37.03 104.67
C ASN A 1093 -35.97 -36.29 105.67
N LEU A 1094 -36.83 -35.37 105.21
CA LEU A 1094 -37.82 -34.72 106.08
C LEU A 1094 -38.78 -35.72 106.74
N VAL A 1095 -39.24 -36.75 106.02
CA VAL A 1095 -40.09 -37.82 106.57
C VAL A 1095 -39.33 -38.64 107.61
N LYS A 1096 -38.04 -38.92 107.42
CA LYS A 1096 -37.19 -39.59 108.42
C LYS A 1096 -37.02 -38.76 109.69
N GLU A 1097 -36.78 -37.46 109.58
CA GLU A 1097 -36.62 -36.58 110.75
C GLU A 1097 -37.95 -36.34 111.49
N ALA A 1098 -39.06 -36.15 110.78
CA ALA A 1098 -40.39 -35.98 111.36
C ALA A 1098 -40.80 -37.18 112.23
N ASN A 1099 -40.56 -38.41 111.77
CA ASN A 1099 -40.83 -39.62 112.56
C ASN A 1099 -39.94 -39.70 113.81
N LYS A 1100 -38.63 -39.38 113.68
CA LYS A 1100 -37.69 -39.29 114.81
C LYS A 1100 -38.15 -38.30 115.89
N ALA A 1101 -38.69 -37.15 115.47
CA ALA A 1101 -39.26 -36.15 116.38
C ALA A 1101 -40.56 -36.64 117.04
N LEU A 1102 -41.44 -37.31 116.29
CA LEU A 1102 -42.73 -37.81 116.77
C LEU A 1102 -42.56 -38.86 117.88
N ASP A 1103 -41.64 -39.81 117.73
CA ASP A 1103 -41.38 -40.82 118.75
C ASP A 1103 -40.62 -40.26 119.97
N SER A 1104 -39.78 -39.24 119.77
CA SER A 1104 -39.21 -38.47 120.87
C SER A 1104 -40.30 -37.76 121.69
N ALA A 1105 -41.30 -37.17 121.02
CA ALA A 1105 -42.44 -36.52 121.66
C ALA A 1105 -43.34 -37.51 122.42
N ARG A 1106 -43.62 -38.69 121.86
CA ARG A 1106 -44.38 -39.77 122.57
C ARG A 1106 -43.69 -40.20 123.87
N ASN A 1107 -42.37 -40.37 123.83
CA ASN A 1107 -41.58 -40.77 125.00
C ASN A 1107 -41.52 -39.66 126.07
N ALA A 1108 -41.50 -38.38 125.68
CA ALA A 1108 -41.64 -37.26 126.60
C ALA A 1108 -43.04 -37.22 127.25
N LEU A 1109 -44.11 -37.38 126.46
CA LEU A 1109 -45.50 -37.31 126.93
C LEU A 1109 -45.80 -38.37 128.00
N ASN A 1110 -45.40 -39.62 127.77
CA ASN A 1110 -45.56 -40.71 128.75
C ASN A 1110 -44.83 -40.45 130.09
N LYS A 1111 -43.76 -39.64 130.07
CA LYS A 1111 -43.02 -39.23 131.27
C LYS A 1111 -43.73 -38.12 132.05
N VAL A 1112 -44.44 -37.22 131.34
CA VAL A 1112 -45.26 -36.14 131.94
C VAL A 1112 -46.54 -36.69 132.57
N THR A 1113 -47.25 -37.62 131.93
CA THR A 1113 -48.51 -38.18 132.46
C THR A 1113 -48.33 -38.79 133.85
N LYS A 1114 -47.26 -39.58 134.06
CA LYS A 1114 -46.95 -40.18 135.37
C LYS A 1114 -46.56 -39.16 136.46
N ALA A 1115 -46.11 -37.96 136.09
CA ALA A 1115 -45.85 -36.87 137.03
C ALA A 1115 -47.11 -36.07 137.38
N CYS A 1116 -48.07 -35.95 136.44
CA CYS A 1116 -49.26 -35.13 136.59
C CYS A 1116 -50.23 -35.66 137.67
N ASP A 1117 -50.44 -36.98 137.74
CA ASP A 1117 -51.33 -37.58 138.75
C ASP A 1117 -50.81 -37.44 140.18
N ALA A 1118 -49.49 -37.39 140.39
CA ALA A 1118 -48.89 -37.13 141.70
C ALA A 1118 -49.13 -35.69 142.20
N ALA A 1119 -49.19 -34.71 141.28
CA ALA A 1119 -49.34 -33.28 141.60
C ALA A 1119 -50.76 -32.86 142.03
N LYS A 1120 -51.78 -33.70 141.76
CA LYS A 1120 -53.20 -33.39 142.01
C LYS A 1120 -53.58 -33.25 143.50
N LYS A 1121 -52.81 -33.90 144.39
CA LYS A 1121 -53.09 -34.00 145.84
C LYS A 1121 -52.81 -32.71 146.65
N PRO A 1122 -51.66 -32.01 146.49
CA PRO A 1122 -51.40 -30.75 147.21
C PRO A 1122 -52.27 -29.56 146.77
N PHE A 1123 -52.66 -29.48 145.49
CA PHE A 1123 -53.41 -28.34 144.94
C PHE A 1123 -54.73 -28.06 145.68
N ASN A 1124 -55.53 -29.11 145.92
CA ASN A 1124 -56.78 -29.02 146.68
C ASN A 1124 -56.56 -28.58 148.15
N LYS A 1125 -55.40 -28.91 148.73
CA LYS A 1125 -55.01 -28.52 150.10
C LYS A 1125 -54.54 -27.05 150.18
N ALA A 1126 -54.09 -26.48 149.07
CA ALA A 1126 -53.77 -25.05 148.97
C ALA A 1126 -55.03 -24.19 148.81
N LYS A 1127 -55.97 -24.58 147.93
CA LYS A 1127 -57.23 -23.85 147.70
C LYS A 1127 -58.01 -23.61 149.01
N ALA A 1128 -58.17 -24.65 149.83
CA ALA A 1128 -58.84 -24.58 151.14
C ALA A 1128 -58.13 -23.73 152.23
N LYS A 1129 -56.93 -23.19 151.95
CA LYS A 1129 -56.29 -22.13 152.74
C LYS A 1129 -56.60 -20.73 152.21
N VAL A 1130 -56.62 -20.54 150.88
CA VAL A 1130 -56.96 -19.26 150.23
C VAL A 1130 -58.39 -18.84 150.60
N ASP A 1131 -59.35 -19.77 150.51
CA ASP A 1131 -60.75 -19.55 150.89
C ASP A 1131 -60.91 -19.14 152.37
N ARG A 1132 -59.91 -19.44 153.21
CA ARG A 1132 -59.90 -19.12 154.64
C ARG A 1132 -59.34 -17.72 154.88
N ALA A 1133 -58.21 -17.39 154.24
CA ALA A 1133 -57.59 -16.07 154.30
C ALA A 1133 -58.54 -14.95 153.83
N GLN A 1134 -59.32 -15.20 152.77
CA GLN A 1134 -60.31 -14.23 152.26
C GLN A 1134 -61.33 -13.83 153.34
N ARG A 1135 -61.87 -14.80 154.10
CA ARG A 1135 -62.88 -14.54 155.14
C ARG A 1135 -62.33 -13.77 156.34
N ASP A 1136 -61.04 -13.86 156.61
CA ASP A 1136 -60.41 -13.10 157.71
C ASP A 1136 -59.97 -11.69 157.25
N PHE A 1137 -59.66 -11.50 155.96
CA PHE A 1137 -59.51 -10.18 155.33
C PHE A 1137 -60.82 -9.36 155.41
N ASP A 1138 -61.96 -9.97 155.07
CA ASP A 1138 -63.27 -9.29 155.11
C ASP A 1138 -63.64 -8.82 156.54
N LYS A 1139 -63.26 -9.58 157.57
CA LYS A 1139 -63.40 -9.16 158.98
C LYS A 1139 -62.52 -7.95 159.31
N ALA A 1140 -61.26 -7.92 158.84
CA ALA A 1140 -60.38 -6.77 159.06
C ALA A 1140 -60.93 -5.49 158.41
N VAL A 1141 -61.49 -5.59 157.19
CA VAL A 1141 -62.16 -4.47 156.51
C VAL A 1141 -63.39 -3.98 157.29
N ALA A 1142 -64.18 -4.87 157.87
CA ALA A 1142 -65.31 -4.50 158.74
C ALA A 1142 -64.85 -3.76 160.02
N THR A 1143 -63.74 -4.19 160.62
CA THR A 1143 -63.16 -3.53 161.81
C THR A 1143 -62.62 -2.13 161.50
N LEU A 1144 -61.95 -1.94 160.36
CA LEU A 1144 -61.50 -0.62 159.88
C LEU A 1144 -62.67 0.36 159.66
N LYS A 1145 -63.79 -0.11 159.08
CA LYS A 1145 -65.02 0.69 158.94
C LYS A 1145 -65.61 1.11 160.29
N LYS A 1146 -65.41 0.34 161.37
CA LYS A 1146 -65.83 0.70 162.74
C LYS A 1146 -64.91 1.76 163.35
N ALA A 1147 -63.60 1.70 163.12
CA ALA A 1147 -62.63 2.69 163.60
C ALA A 1147 -62.85 4.09 162.97
N ARG A 1148 -63.10 4.15 161.66
CA ARG A 1148 -63.36 5.42 160.93
C ARG A 1148 -64.50 6.24 161.55
N ARG A 1149 -65.60 5.60 161.94
CA ARG A 1149 -66.75 6.24 162.62
C ARG A 1149 -66.41 6.82 163.99
N GLY A 1150 -65.31 6.38 164.61
CA GLY A 1150 -64.76 6.98 165.83
C GLY A 1150 -64.07 8.32 165.54
N VAL A 1151 -63.23 8.37 164.49
CA VAL A 1151 -62.53 9.58 164.06
C VAL A 1151 -63.51 10.68 163.63
N GLU A 1152 -64.55 10.32 162.89
CA GLU A 1152 -65.61 11.26 162.45
C GLU A 1152 -66.38 11.86 163.66
N LYS A 1153 -66.59 11.09 164.75
CA LYS A 1153 -67.14 11.60 166.02
C LYS A 1153 -66.14 12.47 166.81
N GLY A 1154 -64.84 12.18 166.72
CA GLY A 1154 -63.79 13.01 167.30
C GLY A 1154 -63.72 14.39 166.63
N LYS A 1155 -63.72 14.41 165.29
CA LYS A 1155 -63.73 15.65 164.50
C LYS A 1155 -64.91 16.55 164.87
N LYS A 1156 -66.13 16.02 164.94
CA LYS A 1156 -67.31 16.84 165.30
C LYS A 1156 -67.16 17.54 166.66
N LYS A 1157 -66.62 16.85 167.68
CA LYS A 1157 -66.36 17.45 169.00
C LYS A 1157 -65.31 18.57 168.96
N PHE A 1158 -64.33 18.47 168.07
CA PHE A 1158 -63.34 19.53 167.84
C PHE A 1158 -64.00 20.75 167.19
N ASP A 1159 -64.79 20.53 166.13
CA ASP A 1159 -65.52 21.59 165.42
C ASP A 1159 -66.52 22.31 166.35
N ASP A 1160 -67.26 21.57 167.20
CA ASP A 1160 -68.16 22.13 168.23
C ASP A 1160 -67.39 22.98 169.28
N ALA A 1161 -66.17 22.57 169.66
CA ALA A 1161 -65.32 23.33 170.59
C ALA A 1161 -64.75 24.62 169.97
N VAL A 1162 -64.37 24.58 168.69
CA VAL A 1162 -63.99 25.78 167.91
C VAL A 1162 -65.14 26.76 167.80
N ALA A 1163 -66.37 26.27 167.59
CA ALA A 1163 -67.58 27.11 167.59
C ALA A 1163 -67.84 27.75 168.97
N TYR A 1164 -67.65 27.02 170.08
CA TYR A 1164 -67.77 27.56 171.44
C TYR A 1164 -66.73 28.65 171.74
N LEU A 1165 -65.47 28.45 171.33
CA LEU A 1165 -64.40 29.44 171.48
C LEU A 1165 -64.69 30.71 170.67
N ASN A 1166 -65.15 30.58 169.43
CA ASN A 1166 -65.58 31.72 168.62
C ASN A 1166 -66.76 32.48 169.26
N LYS A 1167 -67.73 31.76 169.87
CA LYS A 1167 -68.85 32.36 170.60
C LYS A 1167 -68.42 33.13 171.87
N LYS A 1168 -67.35 32.70 172.57
CA LYS A 1168 -66.75 33.47 173.68
C LYS A 1168 -65.88 34.65 173.23
N LYS A 1169 -65.37 34.66 171.99
CA LYS A 1169 -64.31 35.60 171.57
C LYS A 1169 -64.74 37.08 171.53
N ARG A 1170 -66.02 37.41 171.26
CA ARG A 1170 -66.46 38.81 171.03
C ARG A 1170 -67.83 39.19 171.62
N SER A 1171 -68.10 38.81 172.88
CA SER A 1171 -69.09 39.51 173.72
C SER A 1171 -68.47 40.69 174.52
N CYS A 1172 -67.30 41.19 174.10
CA CYS A 1172 -66.60 42.29 174.77
C CYS A 1172 -67.12 43.66 174.28
N ARG A 1173 -67.54 44.51 175.22
CA ARG A 1173 -67.81 45.94 175.00
C ARG A 1173 -66.71 46.80 175.66
N PHE A 1174 -66.44 47.95 175.02
CA PHE A 1174 -65.64 49.11 175.46
C PHE A 1174 -64.09 49.13 175.39
N LYS A 1175 -63.63 50.17 174.67
CA LYS A 1175 -62.36 50.94 174.74
C LYS A 1175 -60.98 50.29 174.44
N LYS A 1176 -60.42 50.75 173.30
CA LYS A 1176 -58.98 51.01 172.96
C LYS A 1176 -57.94 49.87 173.07
N CYS A 1177 -57.55 49.33 171.90
CA CYS A 1177 -56.19 49.09 171.35
C CYS A 1177 -56.41 48.44 169.96
N LYS A 1178 -55.87 48.84 168.80
CA LYS A 1178 -54.48 49.14 168.38
C LYS A 1178 -53.49 48.00 168.71
N TRP A 1179 -53.08 47.25 167.69
CA TRP A 1179 -51.69 47.20 167.20
C TRP A 1179 -51.68 46.49 165.81
N CYS A 1180 -50.59 46.65 165.08
CA CYS A 1180 -50.30 45.91 163.84
C CYS A 1180 -49.17 44.92 164.14
N ASP A 1181 -49.31 43.68 163.66
CA ASP A 1181 -48.43 43.03 162.68
C ASP A 1181 -49.02 41.64 162.33
#